data_AF-A0A6G1DBK7-F1
#
_entry.id   AF-A0A6G1DBK7-F1
#
_cell.length_a   1.000
_cell.length_b   1.000
_cell.length_c   1.000
_cell.angle_alpha   90.00
_cell.angle_beta   90.00
_cell.angle_gamma   90.00
#
_symmetry.space_group_name_H-M   'P 1'
#
loop_
_entity.id
_entity.type
_entity.pdbx_description
1 polymer ?
#
loop_
_entity_poly.entity_id
_entity_poly.type
_entity_poly.pdbx_seq_one_letter_code
_entity_poly.pdbx_strand_id
1 'polypeptide(L)'
;MADASSRTDTSTVLDTDDKNQMVDGQSGAIMPSNSSDRSDRSDKPMDQKVLRRLAQNREAARKSRLRKKAYVQQLESSKLKLASLEQEIQKARQQGIYISSSGDQTHTMSGNGAMTFDLEYARWLEEQNKQINELRTAVNAHASDSDLRLIVDGIMAHYDEIFRLKGVAAKADVFHILSGMWKTPAERCFLWLGGFRSSELLKLLVNQLEPLTEQQLLGLSNLQQSSQQAEDALSQGMEALQQSLADTLAGSLGPSGSSGNVANYMGQMAMAMGKLGTLENFLRQADNLRQQTLHQMQRILTIRQAARALLAIYDYFSRMAGLAVSASPAPAPSFWPSSAASRFSPCAQVAGPTANFGTQVCGLRCLIAAKLKFRKTLKRHGWQLRRNLEVRANDKVPDRLEVTPLTENIMSRDVQLAHDSGGETLNTCPDTLDSSISEKSSVHHKLNPSETHPPLLKEDPILFDDQPESSAALCIAVIGATGELARNKVFPALFALYYSGFLPQNVGIFGYSRKTLTDEDLRSIIEANLTCRVDHHENCDEKLNEFLKRTYYIDAGYDNKDGMAKLNSKMSQIEGNCAANRIFYLAVPQEALLDVGLPLADSAQTTQGWNRIIIEKPFGFTGLSSHRITQSLLSRFEEEQIYRIDHLLGKDLIENLTVLRFSNLVFEPLWSRTYIRNVQVIFSEETATEIQGKYFGNYGIIRDIVHSHILQTIALFAMEPPVSLNGEDIRDEKVKVLRSIRKVDLEDIVLGQLKDTSVTVDRYTKSMTPTYFAAAMYIDNARWDGVPFFIKTGIGLMKNRAEIRIQFRHVPGNIYHERFGHDTELDTNELILRDQPEEAILLKVNNKVPGLGLQLDASELNLLYRDRYNVEVPDSYEHLLLDVLDGDSHLFMRSDELAAAWNVLTPVIHEIDQNRIAPELYEAGSRGPVNAYYLAAKHGVRLDDEW
;
A
#
# COMPACT_ATOMS: atom_id res chain seq x y z
N MET A 1 43.29 47.30 -43.67
CA MET A 1 42.58 47.19 -44.96
C MET A 1 41.13 46.95 -44.57
N ALA A 2 40.22 47.94 -44.62
CA ALA A 2 39.81 48.78 -45.76
C ALA A 2 38.99 47.97 -46.78
N ASP A 3 37.80 48.38 -47.25
CA ASP A 3 36.88 49.48 -46.86
C ASP A 3 35.46 49.15 -47.42
N ALA A 4 34.34 49.82 -47.12
CA ALA A 4 34.06 51.11 -46.48
C ALA A 4 32.77 51.05 -45.60
N SER A 5 32.00 52.15 -45.47
CA SER A 5 30.65 52.18 -44.85
C SER A 5 29.71 53.19 -45.55
N SER A 6 28.39 52.98 -45.49
CA SER A 6 27.40 54.05 -45.72
C SER A 6 26.05 53.79 -45.04
N ARG A 7 25.49 54.84 -44.43
CA ARG A 7 24.07 55.00 -44.02
C ARG A 7 23.22 55.32 -45.30
N THR A 8 21.88 55.48 -45.33
CA THR A 8 20.94 55.95 -44.29
C THR A 8 19.48 55.58 -44.63
N ASP A 9 18.71 55.25 -43.59
CA ASP A 9 17.26 55.33 -43.32
C ASP A 9 16.18 55.66 -44.40
N THR A 10 15.06 54.93 -44.26
CA THR A 10 13.63 55.30 -44.50
C THR A 10 13.10 55.57 -45.92
N SER A 11 12.17 54.70 -46.35
CA SER A 11 10.98 55.08 -47.13
C SER A 11 9.78 54.20 -46.74
N THR A 12 8.63 54.82 -46.47
CA THR A 12 7.33 54.19 -46.20
C THR A 12 6.40 54.31 -47.42
N VAL A 13 5.08 54.19 -47.23
CA VAL A 13 3.97 54.14 -48.21
C VAL A 13 3.81 52.74 -48.82
N LEU A 14 2.96 51.85 -48.27
CA LEU A 14 1.49 51.87 -48.04
C LEU A 14 0.68 51.46 -49.27
N ASP A 15 -0.17 50.45 -49.08
CA ASP A 15 -1.56 50.52 -49.53
C ASP A 15 -2.45 50.00 -48.39
N THR A 16 -3.70 50.48 -48.33
CA THR A 16 -4.33 50.86 -47.04
C THR A 16 -5.24 49.79 -46.41
N ASP A 17 -5.47 49.87 -45.08
CA ASP A 17 -6.72 49.38 -44.45
C ASP A 17 -7.96 50.05 -45.11
N ASP A 18 -9.19 49.67 -44.79
CA ASP A 18 -9.85 50.37 -43.68
C ASP A 18 -10.90 49.53 -42.94
N LYS A 19 -10.90 49.68 -41.61
CA LYS A 19 -12.07 49.42 -40.76
C LYS A 19 -12.79 50.76 -40.58
N ASN A 20 -14.13 50.77 -40.57
CA ASN A 20 -14.84 50.99 -39.30
C ASN A 20 -16.36 50.93 -39.36
N GLN A 21 -16.92 50.93 -38.15
CA GLN A 21 -18.31 51.12 -37.77
C GLN A 21 -18.93 52.40 -38.36
N MET A 22 -20.24 52.39 -38.65
CA MET A 22 -21.17 53.34 -38.02
C MET A 22 -22.65 52.97 -38.18
N VAL A 23 -23.31 52.78 -37.01
CA VAL A 23 -24.58 53.40 -36.54
C VAL A 23 -25.74 53.69 -37.52
N ASP A 24 -26.93 53.23 -37.10
CA ASP A 24 -28.31 53.65 -37.46
C ASP A 24 -28.88 53.49 -38.89
N GLY A 25 -30.22 53.39 -38.96
CA GLY A 25 -30.94 54.09 -40.03
C GLY A 25 -32.08 53.37 -40.79
N GLN A 26 -33.15 52.97 -40.11
CA GLN A 26 -34.53 52.87 -40.63
C GLN A 26 -34.81 52.28 -42.05
N SER A 27 -35.43 51.09 -42.04
CA SER A 27 -36.73 50.81 -42.67
C SER A 27 -37.12 51.52 -43.99
N GLY A 28 -37.02 50.81 -45.12
CA GLY A 28 -37.60 51.20 -46.41
C GLY A 28 -38.16 50.01 -47.19
N ALA A 29 -39.37 49.55 -46.83
CA ALA A 29 -39.94 48.29 -47.34
C ALA A 29 -40.48 48.37 -48.78
N ILE A 30 -40.46 47.23 -49.49
CA ILE A 30 -41.52 46.78 -50.42
C ILE A 30 -41.48 45.24 -50.50
N MET A 31 -42.64 44.65 -50.83
CA MET A 31 -43.06 43.23 -50.71
C MET A 31 -43.76 42.81 -52.04
N PRO A 32 -44.33 41.58 -52.27
CA PRO A 32 -44.34 40.32 -51.48
C PRO A 32 -44.13 39.00 -52.31
N SER A 33 -44.32 37.84 -51.65
CA SER A 33 -44.98 36.59 -52.15
C SER A 33 -44.21 35.59 -53.04
N ASN A 34 -44.48 34.26 -53.07
CA ASN A 34 -45.05 33.30 -52.07
C ASN A 34 -44.89 31.82 -52.55
N SER A 35 -44.85 30.84 -51.62
CA SER A 35 -45.19 29.39 -51.75
C SER A 35 -44.43 28.48 -52.77
N SER A 36 -44.21 27.17 -52.59
CA SER A 36 -44.41 26.23 -51.44
C SER A 36 -43.87 24.80 -51.70
N ASP A 37 -43.64 24.03 -50.62
CA ASP A 37 -43.95 22.58 -50.42
C ASP A 37 -42.84 21.47 -50.40
N ARG A 38 -42.94 20.56 -49.41
CA ARG A 38 -42.35 19.18 -49.21
C ARG A 38 -40.82 18.94 -49.11
N SER A 39 -40.29 17.94 -48.38
CA SER A 39 -40.86 16.97 -47.40
C SER A 39 -39.77 16.23 -46.56
N ASP A 40 -40.18 15.58 -45.45
CA ASP A 40 -39.37 14.86 -44.44
C ASP A 40 -38.45 13.69 -44.86
N ARG A 41 -37.49 13.35 -43.98
CA ARG A 41 -37.19 11.96 -43.55
C ARG A 41 -36.51 11.88 -42.16
N SER A 42 -36.59 10.71 -41.51
CA SER A 42 -36.61 10.58 -40.04
C SER A 42 -35.57 9.65 -39.39
N ASP A 43 -35.49 9.73 -38.06
CA ASP A 43 -34.64 8.95 -37.13
C ASP A 43 -34.83 7.42 -37.14
N LYS A 44 -33.89 6.72 -36.47
CA LYS A 44 -34.02 5.32 -36.04
C LYS A 44 -33.56 5.12 -34.59
N PRO A 45 -34.28 4.34 -33.76
CA PRO A 45 -33.89 4.05 -32.38
C PRO A 45 -32.77 2.99 -32.29
N MET A 46 -32.01 3.02 -31.19
CA MET A 46 -30.95 2.03 -30.92
C MET A 46 -31.53 0.65 -30.55
N ASP A 47 -30.90 -0.43 -31.00
CA ASP A 47 -31.42 -1.80 -30.82
C ASP A 47 -31.45 -2.22 -29.34
N GLN A 48 -32.66 -2.43 -28.83
CA GLN A 48 -32.98 -2.77 -27.44
C GLN A 48 -32.26 -4.05 -26.95
N LYS A 49 -31.85 -4.92 -27.86
CA LYS A 49 -31.06 -6.14 -27.60
C LYS A 49 -29.63 -5.84 -27.12
N VAL A 50 -29.06 -4.71 -27.54
CA VAL A 50 -27.72 -4.24 -27.12
C VAL A 50 -27.75 -3.71 -25.69
N LEU A 51 -28.77 -2.92 -25.34
CA LEU A 51 -28.96 -2.37 -23.99
C LEU A 51 -29.07 -3.48 -22.93
N ARG A 52 -29.83 -4.56 -23.22
CA ARG A 52 -29.94 -5.73 -22.33
C ARG A 52 -28.60 -6.44 -22.12
N ARG A 53 -27.76 -6.55 -23.16
CA ARG A 53 -26.40 -7.12 -23.06
C ARG A 53 -25.46 -6.23 -22.25
N LEU A 54 -25.54 -4.91 -22.41
CA LEU A 54 -24.76 -3.95 -21.60
C LEU A 54 -25.13 -4.02 -20.12
N ALA A 55 -26.43 -4.10 -19.78
CA ALA A 55 -26.89 -4.29 -18.41
C ALA A 55 -26.37 -5.61 -17.79
N GLN A 56 -26.45 -6.71 -18.53
CA GLN A 56 -25.92 -8.01 -18.09
C GLN A 56 -24.39 -7.98 -17.88
N ASN A 57 -23.63 -7.31 -18.75
CA ASN A 57 -22.19 -7.15 -18.58
C ASN A 57 -21.83 -6.26 -17.38
N ARG A 58 -22.56 -5.16 -17.13
CA ARG A 58 -22.39 -4.31 -15.94
C ARG A 58 -22.61 -5.11 -14.64
N GLU A 59 -23.68 -5.91 -14.59
CA GLU A 59 -24.00 -6.73 -13.41
C GLU A 59 -23.04 -7.92 -13.24
N ALA A 60 -22.57 -8.53 -14.32
CA ALA A 60 -21.51 -9.54 -14.28
C ALA A 60 -20.18 -8.96 -13.75
N ALA A 61 -19.83 -7.73 -14.16
CA ALA A 61 -18.67 -7.01 -13.63
C ALA A 61 -18.84 -6.65 -12.14
N ARG A 62 -20.02 -6.19 -11.71
CA ARG A 62 -20.35 -5.93 -10.29
C ARG A 62 -20.18 -7.18 -9.43
N LYS A 63 -20.77 -8.31 -9.84
CA LYS A 63 -20.62 -9.62 -9.18
C LYS A 63 -19.18 -10.14 -9.22
N SER A 64 -18.39 -9.79 -10.24
CA SER A 64 -16.95 -10.10 -10.28
C SER A 64 -16.15 -9.28 -9.26
N ARG A 65 -16.38 -7.95 -9.17
CA ARG A 65 -15.76 -7.06 -8.18
C ARG A 65 -16.10 -7.49 -6.74
N LEU A 66 -17.36 -7.80 -6.46
CA LEU A 66 -17.81 -8.29 -5.14
C LEU A 66 -17.09 -9.60 -4.73
N ARG A 67 -17.00 -10.58 -5.64
CA ARG A 67 -16.24 -11.82 -5.37
C ARG A 67 -14.75 -11.58 -5.16
N LYS A 68 -14.14 -10.58 -5.81
CA LYS A 68 -12.76 -10.17 -5.53
C LYS A 68 -12.63 -9.50 -4.16
N LYS A 69 -13.49 -8.54 -3.79
CA LYS A 69 -13.44 -7.87 -2.47
C LYS A 69 -13.59 -8.87 -1.33
N ALA A 70 -14.56 -9.78 -1.40
CA ALA A 70 -14.73 -10.84 -0.41
C ALA A 70 -13.53 -11.79 -0.32
N TYR A 71 -12.86 -12.10 -1.43
CA TYR A 71 -11.64 -12.93 -1.44
C TYR A 71 -10.43 -12.21 -0.83
N VAL A 72 -10.31 -10.90 -1.04
CA VAL A 72 -9.27 -10.04 -0.43
C VAL A 72 -9.48 -9.97 1.09
N GLN A 73 -10.70 -9.68 1.55
CA GLN A 73 -11.06 -9.69 2.98
C GLN A 73 -10.85 -11.08 3.62
N GLN A 74 -11.09 -12.17 2.88
CA GLN A 74 -10.79 -13.53 3.33
C GLN A 74 -9.27 -13.79 3.44
N LEU A 75 -8.44 -13.16 2.59
CA LEU A 75 -6.97 -13.21 2.68
C LEU A 75 -6.45 -12.40 3.87
N GLU A 76 -6.93 -11.17 4.06
CA GLU A 76 -6.53 -10.27 5.15
C GLU A 76 -6.88 -10.85 6.52
N SER A 77 -8.13 -11.29 6.71
CA SER A 77 -8.54 -12.00 7.92
C SER A 77 -7.82 -13.34 8.11
N SER A 78 -7.32 -13.97 7.03
CA SER A 78 -6.46 -15.16 7.14
C SER A 78 -5.02 -14.84 7.54
N LYS A 79 -4.47 -13.70 7.09
CA LYS A 79 -3.14 -13.13 7.43
C LYS A 79 -3.08 -12.71 8.89
N LEU A 80 -4.07 -11.94 9.36
CA LEU A 80 -4.18 -11.55 10.78
C LEU A 80 -4.28 -12.78 11.69
N LYS A 81 -5.11 -13.75 11.33
CA LYS A 81 -5.22 -15.07 11.99
C LYS A 81 -4.02 -16.00 11.74
N LEU A 82 -2.97 -15.57 11.03
CA LEU A 82 -1.69 -16.29 10.94
C LEU A 82 -0.69 -15.65 11.89
N ALA A 83 -0.51 -14.33 11.81
CA ALA A 83 0.36 -13.57 12.71
C ALA A 83 -0.01 -13.74 14.19
N SER A 84 -1.32 -13.78 14.51
CA SER A 84 -1.82 -14.09 15.85
C SER A 84 -1.39 -15.48 16.34
N LEU A 85 -1.47 -16.51 15.49
CA LEU A 85 -1.02 -17.87 15.83
C LEU A 85 0.51 -17.95 15.98
N GLU A 86 1.26 -17.23 15.14
CA GLU A 86 2.72 -17.15 15.24
C GLU A 86 3.16 -16.47 16.54
N GLN A 87 2.46 -15.41 16.97
CA GLN A 87 2.69 -14.75 18.25
C GLN A 87 2.31 -15.64 19.46
N GLU A 88 1.23 -16.42 19.38
CA GLU A 88 0.91 -17.44 20.39
C GLU A 88 1.99 -18.52 20.48
N ILE A 89 2.51 -18.99 19.34
CA ILE A 89 3.61 -19.98 19.29
C ILE A 89 4.88 -19.41 19.93
N GLN A 90 5.24 -18.15 19.66
CA GLN A 90 6.36 -17.48 20.33
C GLN A 90 6.15 -17.37 21.84
N LYS A 91 4.98 -16.91 22.30
CA LYS A 91 4.65 -16.81 23.74
C LYS A 91 4.71 -18.18 24.44
N ALA A 92 4.13 -19.22 23.84
CA ALA A 92 4.16 -20.58 24.38
C ALA A 92 5.60 -21.14 24.49
N ARG A 93 6.45 -20.88 23.48
CA ARG A 93 7.87 -21.30 23.51
C ARG A 93 8.68 -20.50 24.54
N GLN A 94 8.45 -19.20 24.69
CA GLN A 94 9.09 -18.38 25.74
C GLN A 94 8.69 -18.83 27.15
N GLN A 95 7.43 -19.20 27.38
CA GLN A 95 6.98 -19.77 28.65
C GLN A 95 7.64 -21.12 28.94
N GLY A 96 7.82 -21.98 27.94
CA GLY A 96 8.58 -23.22 28.07
C GLY A 96 10.05 -22.99 28.47
N ILE A 97 10.69 -21.95 27.92
CA ILE A 97 12.08 -21.58 28.29
C ILE A 97 12.16 -21.13 29.76
N TYR A 98 11.27 -20.24 30.21
CA TYR A 98 11.30 -19.71 31.59
C TYR A 98 11.04 -20.75 32.69
N ILE A 99 10.33 -21.85 32.38
CA ILE A 99 10.12 -22.96 33.32
C ILE A 99 11.40 -23.79 33.50
N SER A 100 12.37 -23.73 32.57
CA SER A 100 13.60 -24.54 32.61
C SER A 100 14.78 -23.91 33.38
N SER A 101 14.72 -22.60 33.70
CA SER A 101 15.84 -21.84 34.29
C SER A 101 15.78 -21.71 35.82
N SER A 102 14.85 -22.39 36.49
CA SER A 102 14.60 -22.27 37.94
C SER A 102 14.67 -23.63 38.67
N GLY A 103 15.82 -24.30 38.54
CA GLY A 103 16.18 -25.53 39.26
C GLY A 103 17.70 -25.73 39.30
N ASP A 104 18.21 -26.39 40.34
CA ASP A 104 19.64 -26.44 40.65
C ASP A 104 20.52 -27.15 39.60
N GLN A 105 21.79 -26.77 39.57
CA GLN A 105 22.80 -27.47 38.78
C GLN A 105 23.13 -28.84 39.39
N THR A 106 22.88 -29.93 38.67
CA THR A 106 23.89 -30.93 38.27
C THR A 106 23.28 -32.13 37.51
N HIS A 107 24.06 -32.74 36.63
CA HIS A 107 23.84 -34.08 36.05
C HIS A 107 22.48 -34.44 35.43
N THR A 108 22.10 -33.81 34.29
CA THR A 108 21.59 -34.56 33.11
C THR A 108 21.57 -33.71 31.83
N MET A 109 22.59 -33.85 30.98
CA MET A 109 22.67 -33.22 29.65
C MET A 109 21.80 -33.96 28.60
N SER A 110 20.49 -34.05 28.83
CA SER A 110 19.54 -34.77 27.96
C SER A 110 18.28 -33.97 27.60
N GLY A 111 18.16 -32.72 28.05
CA GLY A 111 16.90 -31.97 28.02
C GLY A 111 16.70 -30.97 26.86
N ASN A 112 17.71 -30.64 26.05
CA ASN A 112 17.62 -29.48 25.14
C ASN A 112 18.35 -29.65 23.79
N GLY A 113 18.08 -30.77 23.10
CA GLY A 113 18.72 -31.09 21.81
C GLY A 113 18.46 -30.09 20.68
N ALA A 114 17.41 -29.26 20.78
CA ALA A 114 17.12 -28.18 19.82
C ALA A 114 18.18 -27.06 19.88
N MET A 115 18.50 -26.56 21.08
CA MET A 115 19.55 -25.54 21.24
C MET A 115 20.95 -26.08 20.91
N THR A 116 21.22 -27.35 21.20
CA THR A 116 22.47 -28.01 20.76
C THR A 116 22.55 -28.07 19.24
N PHE A 117 21.46 -28.44 18.56
CA PHE A 117 21.41 -28.49 17.10
C PHE A 117 21.65 -27.11 16.47
N ASP A 118 21.02 -26.05 16.97
CA ASP A 118 21.17 -24.70 16.41
C ASP A 118 22.62 -24.19 16.52
N LEU A 119 23.31 -24.53 17.61
CA LEU A 119 24.73 -24.18 17.82
C LEU A 119 25.67 -24.95 16.88
N GLU A 120 25.49 -26.27 16.75
CA GLU A 120 26.34 -27.06 15.83
C GLU A 120 26.02 -26.76 14.36
N TYR A 121 24.77 -26.43 14.02
CA TYR A 121 24.38 -25.99 12.67
C TYR A 121 25.03 -24.66 12.28
N ALA A 122 25.17 -23.71 13.20
CA ALA A 122 25.88 -22.46 12.94
C ALA A 122 27.36 -22.70 12.60
N ARG A 123 28.07 -23.50 13.40
CA ARG A 123 29.46 -23.92 13.13
C ARG A 123 29.59 -24.69 11.82
N TRP A 124 28.64 -25.59 11.53
CA TRP A 124 28.59 -26.34 10.29
C TRP A 124 28.53 -25.42 9.07
N LEU A 125 27.70 -24.35 9.14
CA LEU A 125 27.56 -23.37 8.07
C LEU A 125 28.84 -22.53 7.87
N GLU A 126 29.54 -22.15 8.94
CA GLU A 126 30.84 -21.46 8.85
C GLU A 126 31.88 -22.32 8.13
N GLU A 127 32.01 -23.60 8.49
CA GLU A 127 32.94 -24.53 7.86
C GLU A 127 32.53 -24.90 6.42
N GLN A 128 31.23 -24.97 6.10
CA GLN A 128 30.75 -25.11 4.72
C GLN A 128 31.20 -23.93 3.85
N ASN A 129 31.02 -22.70 4.33
CA ASN A 129 31.44 -21.50 3.61
C ASN A 129 32.95 -21.50 3.34
N LYS A 130 33.75 -21.98 4.30
CA LYS A 130 35.20 -22.16 4.17
C LYS A 130 35.55 -23.20 3.10
N GLN A 131 35.02 -24.42 3.19
CA GLN A 131 35.32 -25.51 2.25
C GLN A 131 34.85 -25.20 0.82
N ILE A 132 33.71 -24.52 0.66
CA ILE A 132 33.23 -24.07 -0.66
C ILE A 132 34.13 -23.00 -1.27
N ASN A 133 34.71 -22.09 -0.47
CA ASN A 133 35.68 -21.11 -0.97
C ASN A 133 37.03 -21.76 -1.33
N GLU A 134 37.45 -22.80 -0.60
CA GLU A 134 38.60 -23.63 -0.96
C GLU A 134 38.35 -24.38 -2.28
N LEU A 135 37.19 -25.03 -2.44
CA LEU A 135 36.79 -25.71 -3.68
C LEU A 135 36.72 -24.73 -4.86
N ARG A 136 36.12 -23.55 -4.68
CA ARG A 136 36.04 -22.51 -5.71
C ARG A 136 37.44 -22.04 -6.13
N THR A 137 38.35 -21.88 -5.17
CA THR A 137 39.76 -21.55 -5.43
C THR A 137 40.47 -22.68 -6.19
N ALA A 138 40.34 -23.93 -5.77
CA ALA A 138 40.97 -25.09 -6.42
C ALA A 138 40.46 -25.33 -7.85
N VAL A 139 39.15 -25.15 -8.10
CA VAL A 139 38.55 -25.23 -9.44
C VAL A 139 39.07 -24.11 -10.34
N ASN A 140 39.14 -22.87 -9.84
CA ASN A 140 39.65 -21.73 -10.61
C ASN A 140 41.17 -21.83 -10.89
N ALA A 141 41.95 -22.34 -9.93
CA ALA A 141 43.38 -22.61 -10.06
C ALA A 141 43.70 -23.86 -10.90
N HIS A 142 42.69 -24.54 -11.45
CA HIS A 142 42.84 -25.75 -12.27
C HIS A 142 43.62 -26.89 -11.57
N ALA A 143 43.40 -27.06 -10.26
CA ALA A 143 44.08 -28.04 -9.41
C ALA A 143 43.96 -29.50 -9.93
N SER A 144 44.79 -30.41 -9.41
CA SER A 144 44.82 -31.80 -9.89
C SER A 144 43.57 -32.59 -9.50
N ASP A 145 43.31 -33.70 -10.20
CA ASP A 145 42.18 -34.60 -9.87
C ASP A 145 42.33 -35.24 -8.47
N SER A 146 43.55 -35.33 -7.93
CA SER A 146 43.80 -35.75 -6.54
C SER A 146 43.42 -34.67 -5.52
N ASP A 147 43.81 -33.41 -5.76
CA ASP A 147 43.54 -32.31 -4.81
C ASP A 147 42.04 -32.00 -4.78
N LEU A 148 41.41 -31.97 -5.97
CA LEU A 148 39.96 -31.84 -6.09
C LEU A 148 39.22 -33.01 -5.45
N ARG A 149 39.78 -34.24 -5.48
CA ARG A 149 39.17 -35.38 -4.77
C ARG A 149 39.19 -35.18 -3.26
N LEU A 150 40.31 -34.76 -2.68
CA LEU A 150 40.41 -34.50 -1.23
C LEU A 150 39.39 -33.45 -0.76
N ILE A 151 39.24 -32.34 -1.50
CA ILE A 151 38.30 -31.28 -1.14
C ILE A 151 36.83 -31.72 -1.34
N VAL A 152 36.52 -32.41 -2.44
CA VAL A 152 35.16 -32.91 -2.72
C VAL A 152 34.75 -33.98 -1.70
N ASP A 153 35.62 -34.94 -1.38
CA ASP A 153 35.34 -35.98 -0.39
C ASP A 153 35.18 -35.38 1.02
N GLY A 154 35.93 -34.32 1.34
CA GLY A 154 35.76 -33.53 2.57
C GLY A 154 34.38 -32.86 2.67
N ILE A 155 33.93 -32.19 1.61
CA ILE A 155 32.60 -31.56 1.55
C ILE A 155 31.48 -32.60 1.61
N MET A 156 31.66 -33.77 1.00
CA MET A 156 30.71 -34.88 1.08
C MET A 156 30.58 -35.42 2.51
N ALA A 157 31.70 -35.63 3.22
CA ALA A 157 31.68 -35.99 4.64
C ALA A 157 31.05 -34.90 5.52
N HIS A 158 31.24 -33.62 5.16
CA HIS A 158 30.59 -32.50 5.84
C HIS A 158 29.07 -32.46 5.59
N TYR A 159 28.59 -32.85 4.41
CA TYR A 159 27.15 -33.08 4.18
C TYR A 159 26.60 -34.28 4.96
N ASP A 160 27.35 -35.37 5.09
CA ASP A 160 26.95 -36.52 5.91
C ASP A 160 26.75 -36.11 7.39
N GLU A 161 27.59 -35.21 7.91
CA GLU A 161 27.52 -34.72 9.29
C GLU A 161 26.24 -33.92 9.58
N ILE A 162 25.74 -33.06 8.67
CA ILE A 162 24.48 -32.36 8.92
C ILE A 162 23.28 -33.31 8.91
N PHE A 163 23.26 -34.34 8.07
CA PHE A 163 22.21 -35.36 8.13
C PHE A 163 22.27 -36.14 9.46
N ARG A 164 23.48 -36.42 9.99
CA ARG A 164 23.66 -37.00 11.33
C ARG A 164 23.15 -36.07 12.43
N LEU A 165 23.52 -34.79 12.43
CA LEU A 165 23.07 -33.79 13.41
C LEU A 165 21.54 -33.64 13.41
N LYS A 166 20.92 -33.52 12.23
CA LYS A 166 19.46 -33.48 12.09
C LYS A 166 18.78 -34.76 12.59
N GLY A 167 19.40 -35.93 12.36
CA GLY A 167 18.92 -37.22 12.88
C GLY A 167 19.00 -37.36 14.40
N VAL A 168 19.95 -36.68 15.06
CA VAL A 168 20.01 -36.57 16.54
C VAL A 168 18.95 -35.58 17.03
N ALA A 169 18.85 -34.41 16.39
CA ALA A 169 17.91 -33.37 16.76
C ALA A 169 16.43 -33.81 16.64
N ALA A 170 16.07 -34.51 15.56
CA ALA A 170 14.72 -35.00 15.32
C ALA A 170 14.22 -36.01 16.36
N LYS A 171 15.14 -36.70 17.07
CA LYS A 171 14.82 -37.59 18.20
C LYS A 171 14.50 -36.83 19.48
N ALA A 172 15.01 -35.62 19.65
CA ALA A 172 14.70 -34.74 20.77
C ALA A 172 13.44 -33.90 20.47
N ASP A 173 13.43 -33.18 19.35
CA ASP A 173 12.25 -32.49 18.83
C ASP A 173 12.16 -32.57 17.29
N VAL A 174 11.29 -33.47 16.83
CA VAL A 174 10.92 -33.64 15.42
C VAL A 174 10.31 -32.37 14.80
N PHE A 175 9.64 -31.53 15.60
CA PHE A 175 9.05 -30.28 15.14
C PHE A 175 10.09 -29.17 14.99
N HIS A 176 11.20 -29.20 15.71
CA HIS A 176 12.30 -28.25 15.53
C HIS A 176 12.96 -28.40 14.14
N ILE A 177 13.03 -29.62 13.61
CA ILE A 177 13.54 -29.87 12.25
C ILE A 177 12.49 -29.56 11.16
N LEU A 178 11.19 -29.68 11.46
CA LEU A 178 10.09 -29.40 10.50
C LEU A 178 9.64 -27.93 10.46
N SER A 179 9.70 -27.20 11.57
CA SER A 179 9.26 -25.79 11.71
C SER A 179 10.43 -24.80 11.85
N GLY A 180 11.65 -25.29 11.61
CA GLY A 180 12.85 -24.82 12.28
C GLY A 180 13.25 -23.37 12.06
N MET A 181 13.57 -22.70 13.18
CA MET A 181 14.12 -21.35 13.16
C MET A 181 15.60 -21.28 12.72
N TRP A 182 16.28 -22.43 12.64
CA TRP A 182 17.62 -22.58 12.05
C TRP A 182 17.71 -22.25 10.55
N LYS A 183 16.57 -22.11 9.85
CA LYS A 183 16.48 -21.46 8.53
C LYS A 183 15.68 -20.16 8.59
N THR A 184 15.96 -19.24 7.67
CA THR A 184 15.18 -18.00 7.51
C THR A 184 13.72 -18.29 7.16
N PRO A 185 12.76 -17.39 7.44
CA PRO A 185 11.35 -17.61 7.10
C PRO A 185 11.12 -17.86 5.60
N ALA A 186 11.87 -17.20 4.72
CA ALA A 186 11.76 -17.39 3.27
C ALA A 186 12.25 -18.77 2.81
N GLU A 187 13.37 -19.26 3.35
CA GLU A 187 13.88 -20.61 3.05
C GLU A 187 12.88 -21.70 3.47
N ARG A 188 12.19 -21.52 4.62
CA ARG A 188 11.21 -22.50 5.13
C ARG A 188 10.09 -22.78 4.11
N CYS A 189 9.71 -21.80 3.29
CA CYS A 189 8.73 -21.96 2.22
C CYS A 189 9.14 -22.96 1.12
N PHE A 190 10.44 -23.28 1.02
CA PHE A 190 10.99 -24.22 0.03
C PHE A 190 11.42 -25.57 0.63
N LEU A 191 11.26 -25.76 1.96
CA LEU A 191 11.61 -27.01 2.62
C LEU A 191 10.53 -28.09 2.43
N TRP A 192 10.89 -29.19 1.79
CA TRP A 192 10.14 -30.44 1.80
C TRP A 192 10.72 -31.34 2.89
N LEU A 193 9.93 -31.77 3.89
CA LEU A 193 10.39 -32.66 4.98
C LEU A 193 11.77 -32.25 5.57
N GLY A 194 11.88 -31.01 6.03
CA GLY A 194 13.09 -30.48 6.70
C GLY A 194 14.32 -30.28 5.79
N GLY A 195 14.18 -30.26 4.46
CA GLY A 195 15.30 -30.05 3.54
C GLY A 195 14.85 -29.82 2.09
N PHE A 196 15.78 -29.91 1.14
CA PHE A 196 15.48 -29.77 -0.29
C PHE A 196 14.85 -31.04 -0.90
N ARG A 197 14.30 -30.93 -2.11
CA ARG A 197 13.95 -32.09 -2.96
C ARG A 197 15.15 -32.50 -3.78
N SER A 198 15.51 -33.78 -3.70
CA SER A 198 16.63 -34.41 -4.38
C SER A 198 16.41 -34.50 -5.89
N SER A 199 15.18 -34.78 -6.34
CA SER A 199 14.81 -34.79 -7.76
C SER A 199 14.97 -33.41 -8.42
N GLU A 200 14.57 -32.36 -7.71
CA GLU A 200 14.67 -30.96 -8.18
C GLU A 200 16.13 -30.48 -8.20
N LEU A 201 16.93 -30.88 -7.22
CA LEU A 201 18.36 -30.56 -7.19
C LEU A 201 19.08 -31.17 -8.39
N LEU A 202 18.81 -32.44 -8.71
CA LEU A 202 19.34 -33.09 -9.91
C LEU A 202 18.88 -32.40 -11.20
N LYS A 203 17.58 -32.03 -11.28
CA LYS A 203 17.03 -31.31 -12.44
C LYS A 203 17.75 -29.98 -12.70
N LEU A 204 18.05 -29.23 -11.63
CA LEU A 204 18.79 -27.97 -11.71
C LEU A 204 20.23 -28.19 -12.19
N LEU A 205 20.89 -29.25 -11.72
CA LEU A 205 22.30 -29.51 -12.01
C LEU A 205 22.55 -30.04 -13.42
N VAL A 206 21.65 -30.86 -13.97
CA VAL A 206 21.74 -31.31 -15.38
C VAL A 206 21.80 -30.12 -16.34
N ASN A 207 21.09 -29.02 -16.02
CA ASN A 207 21.07 -27.80 -16.83
C ASN A 207 22.29 -26.86 -16.62
N GLN A 208 23.19 -27.16 -15.68
CA GLN A 208 24.35 -26.31 -15.34
C GLN A 208 25.71 -27.01 -15.53
N LEU A 209 25.72 -28.27 -15.97
CA LEU A 209 26.92 -29.09 -16.14
C LEU A 209 27.15 -29.41 -17.63
N GLU A 210 27.79 -28.49 -18.37
CA GLU A 210 28.23 -28.74 -19.75
C GLU A 210 29.74 -29.09 -19.81
N PRO A 211 30.17 -30.10 -20.59
CA PRO A 211 29.40 -31.23 -21.12
C PRO A 211 29.33 -32.41 -20.13
N LEU A 212 28.23 -33.15 -20.17
CA LEU A 212 28.05 -34.49 -19.61
C LEU A 212 28.08 -35.52 -20.75
N THR A 213 28.53 -36.75 -20.48
CA THR A 213 28.35 -37.85 -21.47
C THR A 213 26.92 -38.37 -21.44
N GLU A 214 26.48 -39.02 -22.52
CA GLU A 214 25.14 -39.61 -22.63
C GLU A 214 24.86 -40.63 -21.51
N GLN A 215 25.86 -41.45 -21.15
CA GLN A 215 25.79 -42.37 -20.02
C GLN A 215 25.64 -41.65 -18.67
N GLN A 216 26.30 -40.50 -18.48
CA GLN A 216 26.15 -39.69 -17.26
C GLN A 216 24.77 -39.03 -17.19
N LEU A 217 24.29 -38.48 -18.30
CA LEU A 217 22.97 -37.86 -18.39
C LEU A 217 21.87 -38.89 -18.08
N LEU A 218 21.92 -40.07 -18.72
CA LEU A 218 21.01 -41.18 -18.44
C LEU A 218 21.11 -41.67 -16.99
N GLY A 219 22.32 -41.72 -16.42
CA GLY A 219 22.54 -42.03 -15.01
C GLY A 219 21.86 -41.02 -14.06
N LEU A 220 22.02 -39.71 -14.32
CA LEU A 220 21.41 -38.65 -13.54
C LEU A 220 19.88 -38.61 -13.70
N SER A 221 19.35 -38.85 -14.91
CA SER A 221 17.91 -38.94 -15.16
C SER A 221 17.27 -40.13 -14.44
N ASN A 222 17.93 -41.29 -14.44
CA ASN A 222 17.48 -42.46 -13.67
C ASN A 222 17.49 -42.18 -12.16
N LEU A 223 18.55 -41.54 -11.65
CA LEU A 223 18.66 -41.15 -10.24
C LEU A 223 17.58 -40.10 -9.86
N GLN A 224 17.28 -39.16 -10.76
CA GLN A 224 16.23 -38.17 -10.60
C GLN A 224 14.84 -38.84 -10.52
N GLN A 225 14.55 -39.78 -11.43
CA GLN A 225 13.28 -40.49 -11.47
C GLN A 225 13.09 -41.38 -10.24
N SER A 226 14.11 -42.15 -9.84
CA SER A 226 14.04 -43.01 -8.65
C SER A 226 13.94 -42.19 -7.36
N SER A 227 14.63 -41.04 -7.30
CA SER A 227 14.47 -40.09 -6.19
C SER A 227 13.05 -39.57 -6.12
N GLN A 228 12.50 -39.05 -7.23
CA GLN A 228 11.14 -38.52 -7.29
C GLN A 228 10.09 -39.54 -6.82
N GLN A 229 10.21 -40.81 -7.23
CA GLN A 229 9.31 -41.89 -6.77
C GLN A 229 9.38 -42.10 -5.26
N ALA A 230 10.58 -42.06 -4.66
CA ALA A 230 10.75 -42.12 -3.22
C ALA A 230 10.20 -40.86 -2.51
N GLU A 231 10.38 -39.66 -3.09
CA GLU A 231 9.82 -38.43 -2.55
C GLU A 231 8.29 -38.42 -2.52
N ASP A 232 7.65 -38.95 -3.57
CA ASP A 232 6.19 -39.04 -3.65
C ASP A 232 5.64 -40.10 -2.70
N ALA A 233 6.31 -41.25 -2.54
CA ALA A 233 5.95 -42.26 -1.54
C ALA A 233 6.06 -41.71 -0.11
N LEU A 234 7.15 -41.01 0.23
CA LEU A 234 7.32 -40.34 1.53
C LEU A 234 6.28 -39.23 1.75
N SER A 235 5.95 -38.47 0.71
CA SER A 235 4.92 -37.41 0.78
C SER A 235 3.53 -38.00 1.02
N GLN A 236 3.18 -39.11 0.36
CA GLN A 236 1.91 -39.82 0.57
C GLN A 236 1.82 -40.45 1.96
N GLY A 237 2.90 -41.08 2.44
CA GLY A 237 2.99 -41.63 3.80
C GLY A 237 2.80 -40.56 4.88
N MET A 238 3.42 -39.38 4.69
CA MET A 238 3.23 -38.22 5.57
C MET A 238 1.79 -37.65 5.49
N GLU A 239 1.18 -37.59 4.30
CA GLU A 239 -0.22 -37.20 4.15
C GLU A 239 -1.18 -38.14 4.90
N ALA A 240 -0.94 -39.45 4.84
CA ALA A 240 -1.72 -40.47 5.55
C ALA A 240 -1.50 -40.43 7.07
N LEU A 241 -0.26 -40.21 7.53
CA LEU A 241 0.05 -40.01 8.96
C LEU A 241 -0.68 -38.77 9.51
N GLN A 242 -0.66 -37.65 8.78
CA GLN A 242 -1.36 -36.43 9.18
C GLN A 242 -2.88 -36.61 9.22
N GLN A 243 -3.47 -37.40 8.31
CA GLN A 243 -4.89 -37.76 8.38
C GLN A 243 -5.17 -38.61 9.62
N SER A 244 -4.40 -39.69 9.84
CA SER A 244 -4.58 -40.57 11.00
C SER A 244 -4.39 -39.86 12.34
N LEU A 245 -3.52 -38.84 12.42
CA LEU A 245 -3.38 -37.96 13.58
C LEU A 245 -4.62 -37.07 13.79
N ALA A 246 -5.14 -36.46 12.72
CA ALA A 246 -6.36 -35.65 12.78
C ALA A 246 -7.57 -36.49 13.24
N ASP A 247 -7.74 -37.68 12.69
CA ASP A 247 -8.84 -38.60 13.04
C ASP A 247 -8.76 -39.04 14.52
N THR A 248 -7.55 -39.29 15.03
CA THR A 248 -7.30 -39.66 16.45
C THR A 248 -7.73 -38.56 17.42
N LEU A 249 -7.60 -37.29 17.01
CA LEU A 249 -7.93 -36.12 17.83
C LEU A 249 -9.38 -35.66 17.63
N ALA A 250 -9.95 -35.85 16.44
CA ALA A 250 -11.36 -35.61 16.15
C ALA A 250 -12.30 -36.52 16.96
N GLY A 251 -11.83 -37.73 17.33
CA GLY A 251 -12.51 -38.64 18.26
C GLY A 251 -12.73 -38.12 19.70
N SER A 252 -12.41 -36.85 19.98
CA SER A 252 -12.77 -36.15 21.22
C SER A 252 -14.12 -35.41 21.16
N LEU A 253 -14.73 -35.27 19.97
CA LEU A 253 -15.94 -34.46 19.74
C LEU A 253 -17.20 -35.32 19.53
N GLY A 254 -17.40 -36.33 20.37
CA GLY A 254 -18.66 -37.09 20.41
C GLY A 254 -19.81 -36.26 21.03
N PRO A 255 -21.04 -36.32 20.49
CA PRO A 255 -22.17 -35.51 20.97
C PRO A 255 -22.78 -36.09 22.26
N SER A 256 -22.04 -36.05 23.36
CA SER A 256 -22.49 -36.52 24.68
C SER A 256 -21.80 -35.72 25.78
N GLY A 257 -22.46 -34.67 26.27
CA GLY A 257 -21.95 -33.85 27.36
C GLY A 257 -21.95 -34.62 28.68
N SER A 258 -20.78 -35.15 29.08
CA SER A 258 -20.56 -35.71 30.40
C SER A 258 -19.15 -35.38 30.88
N SER A 259 -19.02 -35.02 32.15
CA SER A 259 -17.72 -34.83 32.80
C SER A 259 -17.07 -36.19 33.06
N GLY A 260 -15.77 -36.31 32.78
CA GLY A 260 -14.96 -37.46 33.20
C GLY A 260 -14.43 -38.34 32.07
N ASN A 261 -13.25 -37.97 31.53
CA ASN A 261 -12.05 -38.71 31.89
C ASN A 261 -10.78 -38.03 31.36
N VAL A 262 -9.96 -37.49 32.27
CA VAL A 262 -8.57 -37.07 31.95
C VAL A 262 -7.78 -38.25 31.38
N ALA A 263 -8.06 -39.48 31.83
CA ALA A 263 -7.51 -40.72 31.29
C ALA A 263 -7.82 -40.95 29.79
N ASN A 264 -9.01 -40.56 29.31
CA ASN A 264 -9.36 -40.69 27.88
C ASN A 264 -8.57 -39.69 27.03
N TYR A 265 -8.45 -38.44 27.49
CA TYR A 265 -7.64 -37.43 26.83
C TYR A 265 -6.14 -37.80 26.84
N MET A 266 -5.62 -38.28 27.97
CA MET A 266 -4.25 -38.79 28.08
C MET A 266 -4.01 -40.02 27.21
N GLY A 267 -4.99 -40.94 27.10
CA GLY A 267 -4.92 -42.09 26.21
C GLY A 267 -4.92 -41.71 24.72
N GLN A 268 -5.81 -40.80 24.31
CA GLN A 268 -5.83 -40.24 22.94
C GLN A 268 -4.53 -39.49 22.63
N MET A 269 -4.00 -38.72 23.58
CA MET A 269 -2.73 -38.03 23.40
C MET A 269 -1.55 -39.01 23.37
N ALA A 270 -1.53 -40.05 24.19
CA ALA A 270 -0.52 -41.11 24.13
C ALA A 270 -0.53 -41.85 22.78
N MET A 271 -1.71 -42.11 22.21
CA MET A 271 -1.83 -42.64 20.84
C MET A 271 -1.33 -41.66 19.78
N ALA A 272 -1.59 -40.36 19.92
CA ALA A 272 -1.05 -39.34 19.02
C ALA A 272 0.48 -39.20 19.14
N MET A 273 1.03 -39.24 20.36
CA MET A 273 2.47 -39.25 20.63
C MET A 273 3.15 -40.51 20.06
N GLY A 274 2.53 -41.69 20.20
CA GLY A 274 3.01 -42.91 19.56
C GLY A 274 3.09 -42.79 18.03
N LYS A 275 2.10 -42.13 17.41
CA LYS A 275 2.11 -41.81 15.97
C LYS A 275 3.15 -40.75 15.58
N LEU A 276 3.60 -39.89 16.49
CA LEU A 276 4.71 -38.96 16.22
C LEU A 276 6.08 -39.64 16.11
N GLY A 277 6.26 -40.84 16.67
CA GLY A 277 7.45 -41.67 16.37
C GLY A 277 7.59 -41.99 14.88
N THR A 278 6.48 -42.10 14.15
CA THR A 278 6.48 -42.27 12.68
C THR A 278 7.00 -41.01 11.96
N LEU A 279 6.87 -39.82 12.55
CA LEU A 279 7.31 -38.56 11.95
C LEU A 279 8.85 -38.42 11.96
N GLU A 280 9.53 -38.88 13.02
CA GLU A 280 11.00 -38.99 13.05
C GLU A 280 11.47 -39.94 11.94
N ASN A 281 10.80 -41.09 11.79
CA ASN A 281 11.13 -42.08 10.77
C ASN A 281 10.95 -41.53 9.34
N PHE A 282 9.96 -40.66 9.08
CA PHE A 282 9.81 -39.99 7.77
C PHE A 282 10.89 -38.93 7.52
N LEU A 283 11.26 -38.12 8.51
CA LEU A 283 12.39 -37.19 8.37
C LEU A 283 13.69 -37.92 8.08
N ARG A 284 13.99 -38.98 8.85
CA ARG A 284 15.20 -39.78 8.69
C ARG A 284 15.26 -40.44 7.31
N GLN A 285 14.13 -40.91 6.77
CA GLN A 285 14.08 -41.43 5.40
C GLN A 285 14.30 -40.33 4.34
N ALA A 286 13.76 -39.12 4.54
CA ALA A 286 13.96 -38.00 3.62
C ALA A 286 15.42 -37.50 3.61
N ASP A 287 16.08 -37.44 4.77
CA ASP A 287 17.51 -37.09 4.85
C ASP A 287 18.43 -38.21 4.34
N ASN A 288 18.13 -39.49 4.62
CA ASN A 288 18.82 -40.63 3.99
C ASN A 288 18.71 -40.59 2.46
N LEU A 289 17.56 -40.21 1.89
CA LEU A 289 17.37 -40.07 0.44
C LEU A 289 18.25 -38.96 -0.14
N ARG A 290 18.38 -37.81 0.55
CA ARG A 290 19.29 -36.71 0.15
C ARG A 290 20.74 -37.18 0.14
N GLN A 291 21.16 -37.80 1.24
CA GLN A 291 22.51 -38.36 1.41
C GLN A 291 22.84 -39.33 0.28
N GLN A 292 21.98 -40.33 0.04
CA GLN A 292 22.14 -41.29 -1.05
C GLN A 292 22.16 -40.63 -2.42
N THR A 293 21.33 -39.60 -2.66
CA THR A 293 21.32 -38.88 -3.93
C THR A 293 22.64 -38.16 -4.19
N LEU A 294 23.18 -37.44 -3.20
CA LEU A 294 24.47 -36.73 -3.34
C LEU A 294 25.62 -37.71 -3.60
N HIS A 295 25.69 -38.82 -2.84
CA HIS A 295 26.72 -39.85 -3.02
C HIS A 295 26.62 -40.56 -4.38
N GLN A 296 25.42 -40.85 -4.89
CA GLN A 296 25.26 -41.45 -6.22
C GLN A 296 25.53 -40.44 -7.34
N MET A 297 25.18 -39.16 -7.17
CA MET A 297 25.55 -38.09 -8.09
C MET A 297 27.08 -37.97 -8.21
N GLN A 298 27.81 -37.96 -7.07
CA GLN A 298 29.27 -37.95 -7.06
C GLN A 298 29.88 -39.14 -7.81
N ARG A 299 29.25 -40.32 -7.74
CA ARG A 299 29.70 -41.54 -8.45
C ARG A 299 29.43 -41.55 -9.96
N ILE A 300 28.42 -40.81 -10.42
CA ILE A 300 28.11 -40.66 -11.85
C ILE A 300 29.02 -39.60 -12.49
N LEU A 301 29.35 -38.54 -11.75
CA LEU A 301 30.17 -37.43 -12.23
C LEU A 301 31.67 -37.72 -12.16
N THR A 302 32.46 -37.15 -13.09
CA THR A 302 33.92 -37.02 -12.90
C THR A 302 34.21 -36.05 -11.77
N ILE A 303 35.40 -36.11 -11.15
CA ILE A 303 35.68 -35.28 -9.96
C ILE A 303 35.58 -33.76 -10.23
N ARG A 304 35.91 -33.32 -11.46
CA ARG A 304 35.76 -31.92 -11.90
C ARG A 304 34.30 -31.53 -12.14
N GLN A 305 33.46 -32.44 -12.61
CA GLN A 305 32.01 -32.22 -12.70
C GLN A 305 31.37 -32.23 -11.30
N ALA A 306 31.79 -33.12 -10.40
CA ALA A 306 31.31 -33.16 -9.02
C ALA A 306 31.68 -31.88 -8.22
N ALA A 307 32.91 -31.38 -8.39
CA ALA A 307 33.33 -30.09 -7.85
C ALA A 307 32.42 -28.94 -8.33
N ARG A 308 32.15 -28.86 -9.64
CA ARG A 308 31.22 -27.86 -10.20
C ARG A 308 29.78 -28.05 -9.72
N ALA A 309 29.33 -29.29 -9.55
CA ALA A 309 28.01 -29.58 -9.01
C ALA A 309 27.86 -29.08 -7.56
N LEU A 310 28.84 -29.32 -6.69
CA LEU A 310 28.82 -28.82 -5.31
C LEU A 310 28.83 -27.28 -5.23
N LEU A 311 29.59 -26.60 -6.11
CA LEU A 311 29.54 -25.14 -6.22
C LEU A 311 28.16 -24.63 -6.68
N ALA A 312 27.54 -25.28 -7.67
CA ALA A 312 26.19 -24.94 -8.14
C ALA A 312 25.09 -25.22 -7.10
N ILE A 313 25.22 -26.31 -6.34
CA ILE A 313 24.38 -26.63 -5.18
C ILE A 313 24.45 -25.48 -4.16
N TYR A 314 25.67 -25.08 -3.76
CA TYR A 314 25.86 -24.00 -2.80
C TYR A 314 25.31 -22.67 -3.33
N ASP A 315 25.70 -22.25 -4.54
CA ASP A 315 25.28 -20.97 -5.13
C ASP A 315 23.74 -20.88 -5.27
N TYR A 316 23.05 -22.00 -5.52
CA TYR A 316 21.59 -22.06 -5.51
C TYR A 316 21.01 -21.81 -4.11
N PHE A 317 21.49 -22.50 -3.08
CA PHE A 317 21.00 -22.31 -1.70
C PHE A 317 21.36 -20.93 -1.14
N SER A 318 22.56 -20.41 -1.43
CA SER A 318 22.98 -19.06 -1.05
C SER A 318 22.15 -17.97 -1.74
N ARG A 319 21.71 -18.17 -3.00
CA ARG A 319 20.76 -17.26 -3.66
C ARG A 319 19.38 -17.29 -2.99
N MET A 320 18.88 -18.47 -2.61
CA MET A 320 17.61 -18.56 -1.88
C MET A 320 17.68 -17.95 -0.47
N ALA A 321 18.81 -18.05 0.22
CA ALA A 321 19.03 -17.36 1.50
C ALA A 321 19.25 -15.84 1.31
N GLY A 322 19.94 -15.42 0.26
CA GLY A 322 20.18 -14.00 -0.06
C GLY A 322 18.89 -13.21 -0.30
N LEU A 323 17.89 -13.84 -0.92
CA LEU A 323 16.52 -13.29 -1.07
C LEU A 323 15.80 -13.06 0.28
N ALA A 324 16.32 -13.56 1.40
CA ALA A 324 15.81 -13.31 2.75
C ALA A 324 16.56 -12.18 3.49
N VAL A 325 17.81 -11.87 3.09
CA VAL A 325 18.64 -10.84 3.75
C VAL A 325 18.13 -9.44 3.41
N SER A 326 17.49 -9.26 2.27
CA SER A 326 16.69 -8.06 1.93
C SER A 326 15.33 -8.00 2.63
N ALA A 327 15.06 -8.86 3.64
CA ALA A 327 13.72 -9.04 4.21
C ALA A 327 13.69 -9.44 5.71
N SER A 328 14.65 -9.00 6.53
CA SER A 328 14.55 -9.04 8.02
C SER A 328 15.57 -8.10 8.71
N PRO A 329 15.29 -7.62 9.93
CA PRO A 329 16.09 -6.58 10.60
C PRO A 329 17.38 -7.10 11.28
N ALA A 330 18.29 -6.16 11.54
CA ALA A 330 19.53 -6.36 12.30
C ALA A 330 19.28 -6.65 13.79
N PRO A 331 20.21 -7.32 14.51
CA PRO A 331 20.01 -7.70 15.91
C PRO A 331 20.07 -6.49 16.87
N ALA A 332 19.15 -6.44 17.83
CA ALA A 332 19.15 -5.42 18.87
C ALA A 332 20.29 -5.67 19.90
N PRO A 333 20.99 -4.61 20.36
CA PRO A 333 22.04 -4.74 21.37
C PRO A 333 21.44 -5.01 22.77
N SER A 334 22.19 -5.76 23.58
CA SER A 334 21.82 -6.11 24.95
C SER A 334 22.03 -4.95 25.93
N PHE A 335 20.97 -4.30 26.42
CA PHE A 335 20.97 -3.59 27.71
C PHE A 335 19.53 -3.28 28.20
N TRP A 336 19.10 -3.89 29.31
CA TRP A 336 17.90 -3.53 30.06
C TRP A 336 18.21 -3.57 31.57
N PRO A 337 18.11 -2.45 32.32
CA PRO A 337 18.07 -2.46 33.78
C PRO A 337 16.64 -2.68 34.29
N SER A 338 16.50 -3.32 35.45
CA SER A 338 15.21 -3.79 35.98
C SER A 338 14.34 -2.70 36.61
N SER A 339 13.02 -2.77 36.44
CA SER A 339 12.06 -2.57 37.56
C SER A 339 10.62 -3.02 37.21
N ALA A 340 9.84 -3.29 38.27
CA ALA A 340 8.37 -3.21 38.31
C ALA A 340 7.50 -4.03 37.33
N ALA A 341 7.62 -5.36 37.36
CA ALA A 341 6.48 -6.25 37.09
C ALA A 341 6.03 -6.92 38.40
N SER A 342 4.73 -6.87 38.75
CA SER A 342 4.20 -7.54 39.95
C SER A 342 2.75 -7.98 39.77
N ARG A 343 2.39 -9.13 40.36
CA ARG A 343 1.09 -9.85 40.24
C ARG A 343 0.91 -10.41 38.81
N PHE A 344 0.71 -11.72 38.57
CA PHE A 344 0.04 -12.74 39.38
C PHE A 344 0.78 -14.09 39.43
N SER A 345 0.56 -14.84 40.52
CA SER A 345 0.90 -16.26 40.74
C SER A 345 0.38 -16.69 42.13
N PRO A 346 0.31 -17.99 42.49
CA PRO A 346 0.57 -19.21 41.69
C PRO A 346 -0.60 -20.24 41.74
N CYS A 347 -0.47 -21.37 41.05
CA CYS A 347 -0.99 -22.64 41.56
C CYS A 347 -0.16 -23.88 41.12
N ALA A 348 0.37 -24.59 42.12
CA ALA A 348 0.80 -26.00 42.16
C ALA A 348 1.51 -26.68 40.96
N GLN A 349 2.80 -26.92 41.20
CA GLN A 349 3.69 -27.93 40.60
C GLN A 349 3.07 -29.32 40.31
N VAL A 350 3.52 -29.95 39.21
CA VAL A 350 3.83 -31.39 39.16
C VAL A 350 5.13 -31.57 38.37
N ALA A 351 6.16 -32.14 39.00
CA ALA A 351 7.45 -32.43 38.34
C ALA A 351 7.44 -33.82 37.67
N GLY A 352 7.97 -33.91 36.45
CA GLY A 352 8.01 -35.15 35.66
C GLY A 352 8.48 -34.89 34.22
N PRO A 353 8.39 -35.89 33.31
CA PRO A 353 8.85 -35.78 31.91
C PRO A 353 7.93 -34.92 31.01
N THR A 354 7.24 -33.94 31.58
CA THR A 354 6.14 -33.18 30.97
C THR A 354 6.59 -32.01 30.09
N ALA A 355 7.84 -31.55 30.22
CA ALA A 355 8.37 -30.43 29.43
C ALA A 355 8.34 -30.71 27.92
N ASN A 356 8.89 -31.85 27.47
CA ASN A 356 8.83 -32.25 26.05
C ASN A 356 7.38 -32.45 25.57
N PHE A 357 6.51 -32.96 26.43
CA PHE A 357 5.10 -33.19 26.13
C PHE A 357 4.38 -31.87 25.79
N GLY A 358 4.62 -30.79 26.54
CA GLY A 358 4.06 -29.46 26.24
C GLY A 358 4.47 -28.95 24.85
N THR A 359 5.76 -29.01 24.54
CA THR A 359 6.31 -28.57 23.23
C THR A 359 5.76 -29.41 22.09
N GLN A 360 5.69 -30.73 22.25
CA GLN A 360 5.24 -31.66 21.21
C GLN A 360 3.72 -31.60 20.99
N VAL A 361 2.91 -31.37 22.04
CA VAL A 361 1.46 -31.10 21.92
C VAL A 361 1.20 -29.76 21.23
N CYS A 362 2.01 -28.74 21.51
CA CYS A 362 1.95 -27.47 20.80
C CYS A 362 2.30 -27.64 19.31
N GLY A 363 3.40 -28.32 18.99
CA GLY A 363 3.81 -28.64 17.61
C GLY A 363 2.74 -29.43 16.84
N LEU A 364 2.10 -30.40 17.50
CA LEU A 364 0.99 -31.19 16.93
C LEU A 364 -0.24 -30.31 16.60
N ARG A 365 -0.64 -29.41 17.50
CA ARG A 365 -1.69 -28.41 17.23
C ARG A 365 -1.33 -27.51 16.04
N CYS A 366 -0.07 -27.06 15.95
CA CYS A 366 0.40 -26.22 14.85
C CYS A 366 0.38 -26.96 13.49
N LEU A 367 0.80 -28.23 13.46
CA LEU A 367 0.78 -29.09 12.26
C LEU A 367 -0.65 -29.25 11.70
N ILE A 368 -1.63 -29.37 12.58
CA ILE A 368 -3.05 -29.52 12.24
C ILE A 368 -3.67 -28.18 11.80
N ALA A 369 -3.40 -27.10 12.53
CA ALA A 369 -3.85 -25.75 12.17
C ALA A 369 -3.32 -25.31 10.80
N ALA A 370 -2.04 -25.61 10.50
CA ALA A 370 -1.45 -25.39 9.19
C ALA A 370 -2.24 -26.12 8.09
N LYS A 371 -2.51 -27.43 8.25
CA LYS A 371 -3.17 -28.22 7.19
C LYS A 371 -4.64 -27.84 6.97
N LEU A 372 -5.34 -27.35 8.00
CA LEU A 372 -6.71 -26.84 7.90
C LEU A 372 -6.83 -25.56 7.03
N LYS A 373 -5.79 -24.71 6.97
CA LYS A 373 -5.74 -23.55 6.06
C LYS A 373 -5.06 -23.89 4.71
N PHE A 374 -3.86 -24.47 4.70
CA PHE A 374 -3.01 -24.57 3.50
C PHE A 374 -3.58 -25.44 2.38
N ARG A 375 -4.30 -26.53 2.72
CA ARG A 375 -4.68 -27.58 1.74
C ARG A 375 -5.74 -27.12 0.72
N LYS A 376 -6.48 -26.02 0.98
CA LYS A 376 -7.37 -25.37 0.00
C LYS A 376 -6.64 -24.41 -0.94
N THR A 377 -5.59 -23.73 -0.47
CA THR A 377 -4.91 -22.66 -1.22
C THR A 377 -3.90 -23.22 -2.24
N LEU A 378 -3.09 -24.21 -1.84
CA LEU A 378 -1.95 -24.64 -2.66
C LEU A 378 -2.35 -25.42 -3.93
N LYS A 379 -3.47 -26.16 -3.88
CA LYS A 379 -3.98 -26.99 -4.99
C LYS A 379 -4.39 -26.21 -6.25
N ARG A 380 -4.35 -24.86 -6.24
CA ARG A 380 -4.79 -24.04 -7.39
C ARG A 380 -3.69 -23.19 -8.05
N HIS A 381 -2.57 -22.90 -7.38
CA HIS A 381 -1.55 -21.97 -7.91
C HIS A 381 -0.08 -22.40 -7.77
N GLY A 382 0.22 -23.51 -7.07
CA GLY A 382 1.61 -23.98 -6.88
C GLY A 382 2.37 -24.36 -8.17
N TRP A 383 1.68 -24.44 -9.32
CA TRP A 383 2.27 -24.86 -10.60
C TRP A 383 2.89 -23.71 -11.42
N GLN A 384 2.54 -22.44 -11.17
CA GLN A 384 2.97 -21.34 -12.04
C GLN A 384 4.35 -20.76 -11.66
N LEU A 385 4.65 -20.60 -10.37
CA LEU A 385 5.94 -20.05 -9.92
C LEU A 385 7.14 -20.93 -10.34
N ARG A 386 6.93 -22.26 -10.39
CA ARG A 386 7.95 -23.24 -10.78
C ARG A 386 8.37 -23.13 -12.25
N ARG A 387 7.41 -22.88 -13.16
CA ARG A 387 7.68 -22.73 -14.60
C ARG A 387 8.61 -21.56 -14.92
N ASN A 388 8.45 -20.44 -14.22
CA ASN A 388 9.21 -19.23 -14.51
C ASN A 388 10.70 -19.32 -14.13
N LEU A 389 11.07 -20.29 -13.28
CA LEU A 389 12.47 -20.60 -12.97
C LEU A 389 13.11 -21.56 -13.98
N GLU A 390 12.32 -22.47 -14.59
CA GLU A 390 12.82 -23.39 -15.62
C GLU A 390 12.99 -22.70 -16.99
N VAL A 391 12.08 -21.79 -17.36
CA VAL A 391 12.12 -21.08 -18.66
C VAL A 391 13.38 -20.21 -18.82
N ARG A 392 13.90 -19.60 -17.75
CA ARG A 392 15.07 -18.71 -17.80
C ARG A 392 16.42 -19.41 -18.00
N ALA A 393 16.46 -20.73 -18.13
CA ALA A 393 17.71 -21.49 -18.23
C ALA A 393 18.10 -21.92 -19.66
N ASN A 394 17.22 -21.75 -20.66
CA ASN A 394 17.27 -22.59 -21.87
C ASN A 394 17.35 -21.86 -23.22
N ASP A 395 17.48 -20.52 -23.23
CA ASP A 395 17.57 -19.73 -24.46
C ASP A 395 19.02 -19.64 -25.00
N LYS A 396 19.41 -20.58 -25.87
CA LYS A 396 20.57 -20.45 -26.79
C LYS A 396 20.09 -20.36 -28.24
N VAL A 397 20.80 -19.54 -29.02
CA VAL A 397 20.50 -19.12 -30.41
C VAL A 397 20.30 -20.29 -31.38
N PRO A 398 19.27 -20.26 -32.27
CA PRO A 398 19.20 -21.11 -33.45
C PRO A 398 19.94 -20.47 -34.64
N ASP A 399 20.77 -21.25 -35.33
CA ASP A 399 21.44 -20.83 -36.58
C ASP A 399 20.88 -21.61 -37.80
N ARG A 400 21.14 -21.11 -39.01
CA ARG A 400 20.53 -21.58 -40.27
C ARG A 400 21.15 -22.87 -40.81
N LEU A 401 20.32 -23.67 -41.50
CA LEU A 401 20.57 -24.09 -42.89
C LEU A 401 19.28 -24.60 -43.56
N GLU A 402 19.34 -24.84 -44.87
CA GLU A 402 18.19 -24.89 -45.79
C GLU A 402 17.75 -26.31 -46.18
N VAL A 403 16.52 -26.45 -46.71
CA VAL A 403 16.23 -26.93 -48.09
C VAL A 403 14.71 -26.78 -48.37
N THR A 404 14.37 -26.46 -49.62
CA THR A 404 13.00 -26.28 -50.17
C THR A 404 12.90 -27.05 -51.52
N PRO A 405 11.85 -26.98 -52.38
CA PRO A 405 10.56 -26.26 -52.34
C PRO A 405 9.34 -27.14 -52.80
N LEU A 406 8.32 -26.50 -53.40
CA LEU A 406 7.18 -27.03 -54.19
C LEU A 406 5.90 -27.44 -53.40
N THR A 407 4.67 -27.00 -53.72
CA THR A 407 4.18 -25.90 -54.61
C THR A 407 2.70 -25.58 -54.28
N GLU A 408 2.26 -24.33 -54.52
CA GLU A 408 0.95 -23.87 -55.10
C GLU A 408 -0.44 -24.51 -54.70
N ASN A 409 -1.60 -23.81 -54.69
CA ASN A 409 -1.98 -22.37 -54.69
C ASN A 409 -3.53 -22.22 -54.45
N ILE A 410 -4.05 -20.97 -54.40
CA ILE A 410 -5.42 -20.54 -54.80
C ILE A 410 -6.67 -20.86 -53.90
N MET A 411 -7.22 -19.75 -53.35
CA MET A 411 -8.65 -19.30 -53.24
C MET A 411 -9.83 -20.18 -52.74
N SER A 412 -10.43 -19.70 -51.63
CA SER A 412 -11.83 -19.22 -51.48
C SER A 412 -13.08 -20.00 -51.95
N ARG A 413 -13.90 -20.34 -50.94
CA ARG A 413 -15.39 -20.18 -50.82
C ARG A 413 -16.41 -21.15 -51.46
N ASP A 414 -17.21 -21.70 -50.52
CA ASP A 414 -18.69 -21.83 -50.50
C ASP A 414 -19.44 -22.93 -51.32
N VAL A 415 -20.66 -23.26 -50.84
CA VAL A 415 -21.66 -24.24 -51.35
C VAL A 415 -21.28 -25.73 -51.19
N GLN A 416 -21.69 -26.43 -50.12
CA GLN A 416 -23.02 -27.03 -49.80
C GLN A 416 -23.48 -28.23 -50.65
N LEU A 417 -23.91 -29.30 -49.97
CA LEU A 417 -25.09 -30.12 -50.31
C LEU A 417 -25.54 -30.98 -49.11
N ALA A 418 -26.83 -31.37 -49.07
CA ALA A 418 -27.48 -32.21 -48.05
C ALA A 418 -27.51 -33.70 -48.50
N HIS A 419 -28.03 -34.74 -47.81
CA HIS A 419 -29.20 -34.96 -46.91
C HIS A 419 -28.83 -36.11 -45.90
N ASP A 420 -29.63 -36.68 -44.97
CA ASP A 420 -31.09 -36.72 -44.66
C ASP A 420 -31.29 -37.21 -43.17
N SER A 421 -32.45 -37.44 -42.53
CA SER A 421 -33.90 -37.22 -42.77
C SER A 421 -34.65 -37.09 -41.42
N GLY A 422 -35.88 -36.52 -41.42
CA GLY A 422 -37.01 -36.87 -40.53
C GLY A 422 -36.96 -36.49 -39.02
N GLY A 423 -38.02 -35.95 -38.41
CA GLY A 423 -39.30 -35.48 -38.95
C GLY A 423 -40.25 -34.87 -37.91
N GLU A 424 -41.07 -33.92 -38.37
CA GLU A 424 -42.41 -33.51 -37.89
C GLU A 424 -42.54 -32.89 -36.45
N THR A 425 -42.82 -31.59 -36.21
CA THR A 425 -43.89 -30.62 -36.63
C THR A 425 -45.21 -30.77 -35.84
N LEU A 426 -45.97 -29.72 -35.44
CA LEU A 426 -45.89 -28.25 -35.61
C LEU A 426 -46.71 -27.46 -34.54
N ASN A 427 -46.57 -26.13 -34.54
CA ASN A 427 -47.63 -25.08 -34.39
C ASN A 427 -48.08 -24.42 -33.04
N THR A 428 -47.75 -23.11 -32.97
CA THR A 428 -48.61 -21.91 -32.73
C THR A 428 -49.26 -21.56 -31.37
N CYS A 429 -49.02 -20.30 -30.99
CA CYS A 429 -49.77 -19.40 -30.09
C CYS A 429 -51.08 -18.87 -30.77
N PRO A 430 -51.89 -17.88 -30.26
CA PRO A 430 -51.67 -16.96 -29.13
C PRO A 430 -52.91 -16.53 -28.26
N ASP A 431 -52.68 -15.52 -27.41
CA ASP A 431 -53.54 -14.36 -27.07
C ASP A 431 -54.55 -14.30 -25.87
N THR A 432 -54.39 -13.17 -25.15
CA THR A 432 -55.39 -12.26 -24.50
C THR A 432 -56.22 -12.59 -23.23
N LEU A 433 -55.99 -11.72 -22.21
CA LEU A 433 -56.91 -11.00 -21.29
C LEU A 433 -57.84 -11.67 -20.23
N ASP A 434 -57.77 -11.05 -19.04
CA ASP A 434 -58.85 -10.59 -18.10
C ASP A 434 -59.53 -11.42 -16.99
N SER A 435 -59.73 -10.68 -15.88
CA SER A 435 -60.79 -10.67 -14.84
C SER A 435 -61.39 -11.96 -14.20
N SER A 436 -60.72 -12.44 -13.15
CA SER A 436 -61.21 -12.49 -11.75
C SER A 436 -62.72 -12.60 -11.36
N ILE A 437 -63.01 -13.42 -10.31
CA ILE A 437 -64.00 -13.30 -9.19
C ILE A 437 -65.03 -14.45 -9.01
N SER A 438 -64.99 -15.10 -7.81
CA SER A 438 -66.07 -15.83 -7.08
C SER A 438 -66.57 -17.21 -7.62
N GLU A 439 -67.26 -18.11 -6.88
CA GLU A 439 -67.88 -18.09 -5.53
C GLU A 439 -67.59 -19.35 -4.65
N LYS A 440 -67.73 -19.13 -3.32
CA LYS A 440 -68.28 -19.93 -2.18
C LYS A 440 -69.03 -21.26 -2.53
N SER A 441 -69.15 -22.31 -1.70
CA SER A 441 -69.19 -22.48 -0.21
C SER A 441 -68.79 -23.95 0.17
N SER A 442 -68.94 -24.58 1.37
CA SER A 442 -69.70 -24.30 2.62
C SER A 442 -69.00 -24.79 3.93
N VAL A 443 -69.69 -25.47 4.87
CA VAL A 443 -69.61 -25.17 6.34
C VAL A 443 -69.99 -26.32 7.32
N HIS A 444 -69.27 -26.44 8.46
CA HIS A 444 -69.58 -27.13 9.76
C HIS A 444 -69.56 -28.69 9.85
N HIS A 445 -69.33 -29.37 11.01
CA HIS A 445 -68.99 -28.96 12.40
C HIS A 445 -68.22 -30.04 13.25
N LYS A 446 -67.33 -29.58 14.17
CA LYS A 446 -66.88 -30.11 15.50
C LYS A 446 -66.97 -31.61 15.89
N LEU A 447 -65.86 -32.17 16.41
CA LEU A 447 -65.69 -32.69 17.80
C LEU A 447 -64.23 -33.13 18.11
N ASN A 448 -63.91 -33.40 19.39
CA ASN A 448 -62.59 -33.77 19.97
C ASN A 448 -62.85 -34.65 21.24
N PRO A 449 -61.90 -35.36 21.93
CA PRO A 449 -60.43 -35.18 21.96
C PRO A 449 -59.56 -36.48 22.03
N SER A 450 -58.27 -36.30 22.40
CA SER A 450 -57.31 -37.21 23.09
C SER A 450 -56.57 -38.37 22.36
N GLU A 451 -55.28 -38.11 22.10
CA GLU A 451 -54.08 -38.95 22.37
C GLU A 451 -53.88 -40.35 21.73
N THR A 452 -52.96 -40.42 20.74
CA THR A 452 -51.68 -41.19 20.83
C THR A 452 -50.72 -40.87 19.65
N HIS A 453 -49.42 -41.14 19.81
CA HIS A 453 -48.30 -40.82 18.88
C HIS A 453 -48.00 -41.95 17.85
N PRO A 454 -46.99 -41.86 16.92
CA PRO A 454 -46.23 -40.77 16.26
C PRO A 454 -46.28 -40.94 14.68
N PRO A 455 -45.36 -40.40 13.83
CA PRO A 455 -44.39 -39.30 13.93
C PRO A 455 -44.65 -38.13 12.94
N LEU A 456 -43.86 -37.04 13.02
CA LEU A 456 -44.05 -35.82 12.22
C LEU A 456 -43.19 -35.75 10.95
N LEU A 457 -43.71 -35.04 9.94
CA LEU A 457 -42.98 -34.36 8.86
C LEU A 457 -43.68 -33.01 8.59
N LYS A 458 -42.94 -32.05 8.00
CA LYS A 458 -43.30 -30.64 7.73
C LYS A 458 -43.27 -29.74 8.98
N GLU A 459 -42.35 -28.78 9.05
CA GLU A 459 -42.27 -27.46 8.38
C GLU A 459 -43.05 -26.39 9.17
N ASP A 460 -42.32 -25.55 9.90
CA ASP A 460 -42.82 -24.42 10.70
C ASP A 460 -41.71 -23.33 10.75
N PRO A 461 -41.98 -22.07 11.16
CA PRO A 461 -41.69 -20.96 10.24
C PRO A 461 -40.36 -20.23 10.44
N ILE A 462 -40.00 -19.45 9.42
CA ILE A 462 -38.86 -18.53 9.43
C ILE A 462 -39.14 -17.35 10.37
N LEU A 463 -38.42 -17.31 11.49
CA LEU A 463 -38.28 -16.14 12.36
C LEU A 463 -36.95 -15.43 12.06
N PHE A 464 -36.98 -14.48 11.13
CA PHE A 464 -35.94 -13.44 11.05
C PHE A 464 -36.34 -12.30 11.97
N ASP A 465 -35.90 -12.37 13.23
CA ASP A 465 -35.75 -11.19 14.07
C ASP A 465 -34.30 -10.70 13.93
N ASP A 466 -34.00 -10.10 12.77
CA ASP A 466 -32.76 -9.35 12.55
C ASP A 466 -32.85 -8.04 13.36
N GLN A 467 -32.70 -8.14 14.69
CA GLN A 467 -32.34 -7.01 15.52
C GLN A 467 -31.00 -6.47 14.98
N PRO A 468 -30.94 -5.22 14.48
CA PRO A 468 -29.67 -4.68 14.01
C PRO A 468 -28.71 -4.57 15.20
N GLU A 469 -27.51 -5.12 15.07
CA GLU A 469 -26.42 -4.84 16.02
C GLU A 469 -26.28 -3.32 16.11
N SER A 470 -26.42 -2.77 17.32
CA SER A 470 -26.52 -1.33 17.54
C SER A 470 -25.19 -0.67 17.22
N SER A 471 -25.06 -0.19 15.97
CA SER A 471 -23.94 0.64 15.53
C SER A 471 -23.82 1.83 16.47
N ALA A 472 -22.59 2.09 16.93
CA ALA A 472 -22.29 3.28 17.72
C ALA A 472 -22.79 4.54 16.99
N ALA A 473 -23.36 5.47 17.75
CA ALA A 473 -23.75 6.77 17.23
C ALA A 473 -22.49 7.55 16.77
N LEU A 474 -22.67 8.48 15.84
CA LEU A 474 -21.59 9.36 15.38
C LEU A 474 -22.06 10.81 15.45
N CYS A 475 -21.29 11.64 16.15
CA CYS A 475 -21.54 13.08 16.26
C CYS A 475 -20.31 13.86 15.81
N ILE A 476 -20.50 14.83 14.91
CA ILE A 476 -19.42 15.64 14.32
C ILE A 476 -19.69 17.11 14.62
N ALA A 477 -18.85 17.74 15.44
CA ALA A 477 -18.90 19.18 15.70
C ALA A 477 -17.94 19.95 14.79
N VAL A 478 -18.45 20.95 14.08
CA VAL A 478 -17.66 21.95 13.35
C VAL A 478 -17.58 23.21 14.21
N ILE A 479 -16.49 23.35 14.96
CA ILE A 479 -16.21 24.53 15.77
C ILE A 479 -15.72 25.64 14.85
N GLY A 480 -16.36 26.80 14.90
CA GLY A 480 -16.14 27.88 13.93
C GLY A 480 -17.05 27.77 12.70
N ALA A 481 -18.19 27.08 12.80
CA ALA A 481 -19.10 26.74 11.70
C ALA A 481 -19.44 27.88 10.71
N THR A 482 -19.54 29.12 11.17
CA THR A 482 -19.84 30.28 10.30
C THR A 482 -18.61 30.88 9.61
N GLY A 483 -17.44 30.25 9.77
CA GLY A 483 -16.18 30.62 9.12
C GLY A 483 -16.18 30.28 7.63
N GLU A 484 -15.19 30.78 6.89
CA GLU A 484 -15.08 30.56 5.45
C GLU A 484 -14.71 29.10 5.12
N LEU A 485 -13.63 28.58 5.71
CA LEU A 485 -13.20 27.19 5.57
C LEU A 485 -14.32 26.19 5.89
N ALA A 486 -15.05 26.43 6.98
CA ALA A 486 -16.15 25.57 7.40
C ALA A 486 -17.24 25.48 6.30
N ARG A 487 -17.68 26.63 5.76
CA ARG A 487 -18.73 26.71 4.74
C ARG A 487 -18.26 26.25 3.36
N ASN A 488 -17.01 26.51 3.00
CA ASN A 488 -16.49 26.31 1.64
C ASN A 488 -15.78 24.95 1.44
N LYS A 489 -15.39 24.26 2.52
CA LYS A 489 -14.72 22.95 2.48
C LYS A 489 -15.32 21.92 3.44
N VAL A 490 -15.40 22.21 4.74
CA VAL A 490 -15.74 21.20 5.76
C VAL A 490 -17.18 20.69 5.62
N PHE A 491 -18.18 21.57 5.56
CA PHE A 491 -19.57 21.16 5.37
C PHE A 491 -19.83 20.50 3.99
N PRO A 492 -19.31 21.02 2.86
CA PRO A 492 -19.34 20.32 1.57
C PRO A 492 -18.75 18.91 1.63
N ALA A 493 -17.59 18.73 2.26
CA ALA A 493 -16.94 17.43 2.37
C ALA A 493 -17.74 16.43 3.25
N LEU A 494 -18.26 16.89 4.39
CA LEU A 494 -19.17 16.09 5.22
C LEU A 494 -20.45 15.69 4.46
N PHE A 495 -20.99 16.59 3.62
CA PHE A 495 -22.13 16.28 2.77
C PHE A 495 -21.77 15.26 1.67
N ALA A 496 -20.61 15.38 1.02
CA ALA A 496 -20.16 14.42 0.01
C ALA A 496 -19.97 13.02 0.60
N LEU A 497 -19.42 12.90 1.81
CA LEU A 497 -19.31 11.63 2.54
C LEU A 497 -20.68 11.08 2.96
N TYR A 498 -21.64 11.92 3.37
CA TYR A 498 -23.03 11.50 3.63
C TYR A 498 -23.73 11.03 2.36
N TYR A 499 -23.63 11.81 1.28
CA TYR A 499 -24.25 11.53 -0.02
C TYR A 499 -23.75 10.21 -0.60
N SER A 500 -22.45 9.94 -0.46
CA SER A 500 -21.79 8.71 -0.93
C SER A 500 -22.00 7.50 0.00
N GLY A 501 -22.60 7.71 1.18
CA GLY A 501 -22.91 6.63 2.14
C GLY A 501 -21.74 6.19 3.03
N PHE A 502 -20.71 7.03 3.20
CA PHE A 502 -19.63 6.81 4.16
C PHE A 502 -19.98 7.28 5.59
N LEU A 503 -20.89 8.25 5.73
CA LEU A 503 -21.48 8.58 7.04
C LEU A 503 -22.72 7.72 7.35
N PRO A 504 -22.94 7.32 8.61
CA PRO A 504 -24.13 6.57 9.01
C PRO A 504 -25.40 7.44 8.90
N GLN A 505 -26.54 6.81 8.59
CA GLN A 505 -27.82 7.51 8.35
C GLN A 505 -28.37 8.28 9.55
N ASN A 506 -27.84 8.05 10.75
CA ASN A 506 -28.19 8.72 12.01
C ASN A 506 -27.04 9.61 12.55
N VAL A 507 -26.09 10.02 11.70
CA VAL A 507 -25.04 10.99 12.09
C VAL A 507 -25.67 12.30 12.58
N GLY A 508 -25.17 12.85 13.69
CA GLY A 508 -25.48 14.20 14.15
C GLY A 508 -24.38 15.19 13.76
N ILE A 509 -24.72 16.27 13.07
CA ILE A 509 -23.79 17.33 12.68
C ILE A 509 -24.06 18.57 13.52
N PHE A 510 -23.03 19.20 14.10
CA PHE A 510 -23.18 20.31 15.05
C PHE A 510 -22.32 21.50 14.65
N GLY A 511 -22.92 22.58 14.16
CA GLY A 511 -22.21 23.84 13.97
C GLY A 511 -22.11 24.61 15.29
N TYR A 512 -20.90 24.92 15.75
CA TYR A 512 -20.66 25.69 16.97
C TYR A 512 -20.02 27.04 16.64
N SER A 513 -20.61 28.16 17.10
CA SER A 513 -20.03 29.49 16.91
C SER A 513 -20.54 30.53 17.92
N ARG A 514 -19.89 31.69 17.99
CA ARG A 514 -20.24 32.83 18.88
C ARG A 514 -21.31 33.77 18.30
N LYS A 515 -21.91 33.45 17.15
CA LYS A 515 -23.07 34.18 16.62
C LYS A 515 -24.35 33.61 17.24
N THR A 516 -25.30 34.47 17.58
CA THR A 516 -26.66 34.00 17.90
C THR A 516 -27.40 33.73 16.60
N LEU A 517 -27.65 32.44 16.32
CA LEU A 517 -28.29 31.89 15.13
C LEU A 517 -29.17 30.71 15.55
N THR A 518 -30.12 30.32 14.70
CA THR A 518 -30.93 29.10 14.82
C THR A 518 -30.34 27.93 14.02
N ASP A 519 -30.92 26.73 14.19
CA ASP A 519 -30.64 25.56 13.34
C ASP A 519 -30.91 25.91 11.86
N GLU A 520 -32.06 26.53 11.57
CA GLU A 520 -32.47 27.01 10.24
C GLU A 520 -31.48 28.01 9.64
N ASP A 521 -31.00 28.99 10.41
CA ASP A 521 -30.01 29.95 9.93
C ASP A 521 -28.71 29.26 9.50
N LEU A 522 -28.23 28.29 10.30
CA LEU A 522 -27.04 27.51 9.92
C LEU A 522 -27.30 26.70 8.64
N ARG A 523 -28.46 26.04 8.55
CA ARG A 523 -28.84 25.22 7.38
C ARG A 523 -28.79 26.04 6.09
N SER A 524 -29.47 27.18 6.04
CA SER A 524 -29.45 28.06 4.86
C SER A 524 -28.08 28.74 4.60
N ILE A 525 -27.23 28.90 5.62
CA ILE A 525 -25.86 29.41 5.46
C ILE A 525 -24.93 28.38 4.77
N ILE A 526 -25.15 27.07 4.96
CA ILE A 526 -24.31 26.02 4.36
C ILE A 526 -24.88 25.47 3.06
N GLU A 527 -26.22 25.39 2.94
CA GLU A 527 -26.96 24.81 1.81
C GLU A 527 -26.49 25.31 0.44
N ALA A 528 -26.23 26.61 0.30
CA ALA A 528 -25.76 27.23 -0.94
C ALA A 528 -24.40 26.70 -1.47
N ASN A 529 -23.62 26.02 -0.63
CA ASN A 529 -22.33 25.42 -0.97
C ASN A 529 -22.36 23.89 -1.06
N LEU A 530 -23.47 23.23 -0.73
CA LEU A 530 -23.57 21.77 -0.73
C LEU A 530 -23.93 21.27 -2.14
N THR A 531 -23.00 20.57 -2.81
CA THR A 531 -23.15 20.15 -4.20
C THR A 531 -23.16 18.63 -4.36
N CYS A 532 -24.12 18.09 -5.11
CA CYS A 532 -24.20 16.67 -5.46
C CYS A 532 -23.28 16.34 -6.65
N ARG A 533 -21.96 16.47 -6.44
CA ARG A 533 -20.95 16.27 -7.49
C ARG A 533 -20.62 14.79 -7.75
N VAL A 534 -20.32 14.06 -6.66
CA VAL A 534 -19.61 12.76 -6.67
C VAL A 534 -20.34 11.61 -7.40
N ASP A 535 -21.67 11.67 -7.53
CA ASP A 535 -22.42 10.76 -8.40
C ASP A 535 -23.68 11.48 -8.94
N HIS A 536 -24.12 11.11 -10.15
CA HIS A 536 -25.41 11.54 -10.70
C HIS A 536 -26.54 10.59 -10.29
N HIS A 537 -26.48 10.10 -9.05
CA HIS A 537 -27.50 9.26 -8.49
C HIS A 537 -28.79 10.06 -8.30
N GLU A 538 -29.90 9.51 -8.82
CA GLU A 538 -31.25 9.97 -8.53
C GLU A 538 -31.41 10.22 -7.02
N ASN A 539 -32.15 11.28 -6.68
CA ASN A 539 -32.43 11.72 -5.30
C ASN A 539 -31.30 12.48 -4.56
N CYS A 540 -30.75 13.52 -5.19
CA CYS A 540 -29.92 14.54 -4.52
C CYS A 540 -30.70 15.30 -3.44
N ASP A 541 -31.89 15.80 -3.78
CA ASP A 541 -32.61 16.77 -2.95
C ASP A 541 -33.07 16.17 -1.61
N GLU A 542 -33.56 14.92 -1.56
CA GLU A 542 -33.91 14.32 -0.27
C GLU A 542 -32.67 14.03 0.57
N LYS A 543 -31.53 13.62 -0.03
CA LYS A 543 -30.27 13.44 0.71
C LYS A 543 -29.77 14.75 1.32
N LEU A 544 -29.84 15.85 0.57
CA LEU A 544 -29.54 17.20 1.05
C LEU A 544 -30.45 17.60 2.21
N ASN A 545 -31.77 17.43 2.04
CA ASN A 545 -32.76 17.70 3.08
C ASN A 545 -32.54 16.85 4.34
N GLU A 546 -32.23 15.57 4.21
CA GLU A 546 -31.94 14.68 5.34
C GLU A 546 -30.63 15.06 6.07
N PHE A 547 -29.58 15.46 5.34
CA PHE A 547 -28.34 15.99 5.93
C PHE A 547 -28.58 17.30 6.70
N LEU A 548 -29.34 18.23 6.12
CA LEU A 548 -29.68 19.50 6.77
C LEU A 548 -30.52 19.29 8.04
N LYS A 549 -31.52 18.38 8.03
CA LYS A 549 -32.30 18.00 9.24
C LYS A 549 -31.46 17.42 10.38
N ARG A 550 -30.31 16.82 10.06
CA ARG A 550 -29.31 16.28 11.01
C ARG A 550 -28.25 17.29 11.42
N THR A 551 -28.29 18.49 10.85
CA THR A 551 -27.39 19.60 11.17
C THR A 551 -28.05 20.53 12.19
N TYR A 552 -27.42 20.72 13.34
CA TYR A 552 -27.88 21.53 14.47
C TYR A 552 -26.91 22.67 14.75
N TYR A 553 -27.37 23.76 15.37
CA TYR A 553 -26.54 24.88 15.78
C TYR A 553 -26.41 24.99 17.31
N ILE A 554 -25.22 25.38 17.77
CA ILE A 554 -24.92 25.70 19.17
C ILE A 554 -24.33 27.10 19.25
N ASP A 555 -25.06 28.01 19.91
CA ASP A 555 -24.51 29.30 20.34
C ASP A 555 -23.56 29.08 21.52
N ALA A 556 -22.28 29.27 21.25
CA ALA A 556 -21.18 29.22 22.20
C ALA A 556 -21.39 30.17 23.38
N GLY A 557 -21.99 31.35 23.14
CA GLY A 557 -21.98 32.47 24.07
C GLY A 557 -20.57 33.07 24.24
N TYR A 558 -20.33 33.61 25.43
CA TYR A 558 -19.07 34.30 25.77
C TYR A 558 -18.05 33.41 26.50
N ASP A 559 -18.47 32.34 27.17
CA ASP A 559 -17.59 31.35 27.81
C ASP A 559 -17.70 30.00 27.08
N ASN A 560 -16.57 29.51 26.55
CA ASN A 560 -16.49 28.22 25.89
C ASN A 560 -16.78 27.04 26.83
N LYS A 561 -16.66 27.17 28.16
CA LYS A 561 -17.03 26.08 29.09
C LYS A 561 -18.53 25.83 29.09
N ASP A 562 -19.33 26.89 29.22
CA ASP A 562 -20.79 26.82 29.10
C ASP A 562 -21.21 26.41 27.68
N GLY A 563 -20.52 26.93 26.65
CA GLY A 563 -20.72 26.52 25.26
C GLY A 563 -20.52 25.01 25.05
N MET A 564 -19.40 24.46 25.51
CA MET A 564 -19.08 23.03 25.38
C MET A 564 -19.99 22.15 26.23
N ALA A 565 -20.46 22.62 27.39
CA ALA A 565 -21.48 21.92 28.17
C ALA A 565 -22.84 21.84 27.44
N LYS A 566 -23.26 22.91 26.75
CA LYS A 566 -24.47 22.89 25.87
C LYS A 566 -24.28 21.90 24.71
N LEU A 567 -23.12 21.93 24.04
CA LEU A 567 -22.78 21.03 22.94
C LEU A 567 -22.87 19.56 23.40
N ASN A 568 -22.22 19.23 24.52
CA ASN A 568 -22.27 17.89 25.11
C ASN A 568 -23.71 17.44 25.44
N SER A 569 -24.50 18.32 26.06
CA SER A 569 -25.90 18.04 26.38
C SER A 569 -26.73 17.74 25.12
N LYS A 570 -26.57 18.53 24.05
CA LYS A 570 -27.29 18.33 22.78
C LYS A 570 -26.81 17.08 22.03
N MET A 571 -25.51 16.79 22.01
CA MET A 571 -24.96 15.53 21.47
C MET A 571 -25.54 14.31 22.19
N SER A 572 -25.49 14.31 23.52
CA SER A 572 -25.97 13.20 24.36
C SER A 572 -27.48 12.94 24.18
N GLN A 573 -28.28 13.98 23.90
CA GLN A 573 -29.72 13.83 23.57
C GLN A 573 -29.98 13.10 22.24
N ILE A 574 -29.04 13.15 21.29
CA ILE A 574 -29.14 12.53 19.96
C ILE A 574 -28.50 11.13 19.94
N GLU A 575 -27.44 10.94 20.73
CA GLU A 575 -26.77 9.64 20.95
C GLU A 575 -27.59 8.69 21.82
N GLY A 576 -28.36 9.24 22.77
CA GLY A 576 -29.20 8.48 23.68
C GLY A 576 -28.39 7.63 24.66
N ASN A 577 -28.69 6.33 24.72
CA ASN A 577 -28.01 5.37 25.60
C ASN A 577 -26.97 4.49 24.85
N CYS A 578 -26.64 4.84 23.61
CA CYS A 578 -25.69 4.06 22.79
C CYS A 578 -24.25 4.51 23.09
N ALA A 579 -23.27 3.63 22.81
CA ALA A 579 -21.90 4.11 22.63
C ALA A 579 -21.87 5.10 21.45
N ALA A 580 -21.13 6.19 21.60
CA ALA A 580 -21.12 7.32 20.69
C ALA A 580 -19.70 7.80 20.41
N ASN A 581 -19.36 7.88 19.13
CA ASN A 581 -18.08 8.38 18.65
C ASN A 581 -18.20 9.86 18.30
N ARG A 582 -17.24 10.68 18.74
CA ARG A 582 -17.28 12.15 18.55
C ARG A 582 -16.06 12.65 17.79
N ILE A 583 -16.31 13.38 16.69
CA ILE A 583 -15.30 14.15 15.94
C ILE A 583 -15.50 15.64 16.25
N PHE A 584 -14.40 16.35 16.49
CA PHE A 584 -14.39 17.79 16.72
C PHE A 584 -13.46 18.49 15.73
N TYR A 585 -14.01 19.18 14.74
CA TYR A 585 -13.27 19.96 13.75
C TYR A 585 -13.08 21.39 14.24
N LEU A 586 -11.83 21.81 14.49
CA LEU A 586 -11.52 23.15 14.98
C LEU A 586 -11.16 24.09 13.81
N ALA A 587 -12.17 24.50 13.06
CA ALA A 587 -12.08 25.52 12.00
C ALA A 587 -12.03 26.94 12.60
N VAL A 588 -11.07 27.16 13.50
CA VAL A 588 -10.85 28.41 14.24
C VAL A 588 -9.41 28.92 14.03
N PRO A 589 -9.16 30.23 14.09
CA PRO A 589 -7.79 30.77 14.01
C PRO A 589 -6.94 30.26 15.18
N GLN A 590 -5.63 30.12 14.96
CA GLN A 590 -4.69 29.48 15.88
C GLN A 590 -4.69 30.14 17.28
N GLU A 591 -4.93 31.44 17.37
CA GLU A 591 -5.04 32.20 18.62
C GLU A 591 -6.18 31.69 19.52
N ALA A 592 -7.27 31.18 18.92
CA ALA A 592 -8.43 30.64 19.64
C ALA A 592 -8.36 29.11 19.84
N LEU A 593 -7.32 28.44 19.34
CA LEU A 593 -7.22 26.97 19.33
C LEU A 593 -7.28 26.38 20.74
N LEU A 594 -6.51 26.93 21.68
CA LEU A 594 -6.47 26.45 23.08
C LEU A 594 -7.69 26.91 23.89
N ASP A 595 -8.17 28.12 23.65
CA ASP A 595 -9.38 28.70 24.28
C ASP A 595 -10.64 27.87 23.96
N VAL A 596 -10.65 27.15 22.83
CA VAL A 596 -11.69 26.20 22.44
C VAL A 596 -11.32 24.77 22.88
N GLY A 597 -10.11 24.30 22.56
CA GLY A 597 -9.71 22.91 22.70
C GLY A 597 -9.63 22.41 24.15
N LEU A 598 -9.25 23.27 25.09
CA LEU A 598 -9.15 22.88 26.50
C LEU A 598 -10.54 22.75 27.17
N PRO A 599 -11.49 23.72 27.05
CA PRO A 599 -12.88 23.51 27.47
C PRO A 599 -13.59 22.35 26.76
N LEU A 600 -13.24 22.08 25.50
CA LEU A 600 -13.79 20.96 24.75
C LEU A 600 -13.37 19.62 25.35
N ALA A 601 -12.10 19.47 25.73
CA ALA A 601 -11.62 18.30 26.45
C ALA A 601 -12.27 18.15 27.82
N ASP A 602 -12.31 19.24 28.60
CA ASP A 602 -12.83 19.24 29.97
C ASP A 602 -14.36 18.95 30.03
N SER A 603 -15.13 19.30 28.98
CA SER A 603 -16.61 19.34 29.05
C SER A 603 -17.38 18.61 27.94
N ALA A 604 -16.76 18.23 26.81
CA ALA A 604 -17.50 17.72 25.62
C ALA A 604 -17.05 16.37 25.06
N GLN A 605 -16.00 15.74 25.58
CA GLN A 605 -15.65 14.37 25.20
C GLN A 605 -16.75 13.36 25.60
N THR A 606 -16.96 12.32 24.78
CA THR A 606 -17.71 11.12 25.17
C THR A 606 -16.88 10.28 26.15
N THR A 607 -17.57 9.53 27.02
CA THR A 607 -16.97 8.50 27.90
C THR A 607 -17.28 7.07 27.44
N GLN A 608 -18.06 6.91 26.36
CA GLN A 608 -18.46 5.63 25.79
C GLN A 608 -18.34 5.70 24.27
N GLY A 609 -17.26 5.17 23.71
CA GLY A 609 -16.86 5.39 22.30
C GLY A 609 -15.51 6.11 22.24
N TRP A 610 -15.11 6.58 21.05
CA TRP A 610 -13.87 7.34 20.87
C TRP A 610 -14.11 8.84 20.65
N ASN A 611 -13.07 9.64 20.94
CA ASN A 611 -13.01 11.08 20.65
C ASN A 611 -11.86 11.34 19.68
N ARG A 612 -12.07 12.16 18.65
CA ARG A 612 -11.02 12.62 17.72
C ARG A 612 -11.15 14.13 17.50
N ILE A 613 -10.03 14.84 17.60
CA ILE A 613 -9.93 16.29 17.43
C ILE A 613 -9.11 16.63 16.19
N ILE A 614 -9.73 17.31 15.23
CA ILE A 614 -9.11 17.76 13.98
C ILE A 614 -8.66 19.21 14.14
N ILE A 615 -7.40 19.49 13.80
CA ILE A 615 -6.75 20.79 14.00
C ILE A 615 -6.13 21.24 12.67
N GLU A 616 -6.42 22.48 12.29
CA GLU A 616 -5.87 23.13 11.09
C GLU A 616 -4.47 23.70 11.27
N LYS A 617 -3.78 23.92 10.15
CA LYS A 617 -2.60 24.79 10.12
C LYS A 617 -3.01 26.27 10.35
N PRO A 618 -2.15 27.13 10.90
CA PRO A 618 -0.76 26.90 11.31
C PRO A 618 -0.62 26.16 12.65
N PHE A 619 0.43 25.33 12.74
CA PHE A 619 0.73 24.51 13.92
C PHE A 619 1.75 25.18 14.84
N GLY A 620 1.50 26.44 15.21
CA GLY A 620 2.48 27.36 15.79
C GLY A 620 3.20 28.19 14.72
N PHE A 621 3.88 29.25 15.16
CA PHE A 621 4.62 30.19 14.29
C PHE A 621 6.15 30.05 14.43
N THR A 622 6.59 29.23 15.38
CA THR A 622 7.97 28.90 15.75
C THR A 622 7.98 27.54 16.45
N GLY A 623 9.10 26.82 16.45
CA GLY A 623 9.21 25.55 17.19
C GLY A 623 8.80 25.65 18.68
N LEU A 624 9.10 26.78 19.35
CA LEU A 624 8.70 27.00 20.75
C LEU A 624 7.19 27.21 20.92
N SER A 625 6.52 27.93 20.01
CA SER A 625 5.06 28.12 20.08
C SER A 625 4.32 26.84 19.69
N SER A 626 4.81 26.14 18.67
CA SER A 626 4.33 24.82 18.25
C SER A 626 4.42 23.78 19.38
N HIS A 627 5.58 23.69 20.04
CA HIS A 627 5.78 22.82 21.19
C HIS A 627 4.82 23.16 22.34
N ARG A 628 4.62 24.46 22.66
CA ARG A 628 3.67 24.88 23.70
C ARG A 628 2.23 24.48 23.39
N ILE A 629 1.75 24.72 22.17
CA ILE A 629 0.41 24.31 21.73
C ILE A 629 0.27 22.79 21.84
N THR A 630 1.27 22.05 21.35
CA THR A 630 1.31 20.59 21.38
C THR A 630 1.28 20.03 22.81
N GLN A 631 2.06 20.60 23.74
CA GLN A 631 2.06 20.20 25.15
C GLN A 631 0.75 20.54 25.86
N SER A 632 0.12 21.69 25.54
CA SER A 632 -1.20 22.02 26.08
C SER A 632 -2.27 21.02 25.63
N LEU A 633 -2.27 20.63 24.35
CA LEU A 633 -3.20 19.62 23.82
C LEU A 633 -2.93 18.23 24.43
N LEU A 634 -1.67 17.79 24.48
CA LEU A 634 -1.27 16.52 25.10
C LEU A 634 -1.44 16.47 26.63
N SER A 635 -1.81 17.59 27.27
CA SER A 635 -2.26 17.60 28.68
C SER A 635 -3.75 17.24 28.84
N ARG A 636 -4.45 16.92 27.73
CA ARG A 636 -5.91 16.72 27.64
C ARG A 636 -6.40 15.71 26.59
N PHE A 637 -5.57 15.40 25.60
CA PHE A 637 -5.85 14.43 24.55
C PHE A 637 -4.65 13.49 24.41
N GLU A 638 -4.90 12.22 24.11
CA GLU A 638 -3.84 11.30 23.67
C GLU A 638 -3.45 11.59 22.21
N GLU A 639 -2.22 11.30 21.81
CA GLU A 639 -1.73 11.61 20.45
C GLU A 639 -2.56 10.91 19.35
N GLU A 640 -3.09 9.71 19.62
CA GLU A 640 -4.01 8.97 18.72
C GLU A 640 -5.36 9.67 18.47
N GLN A 641 -5.69 10.67 19.30
CA GLN A 641 -6.91 11.48 19.16
C GLN A 641 -6.68 12.75 18.32
N ILE A 642 -5.43 13.15 18.02
CA ILE A 642 -5.10 14.48 17.46
C ILE A 642 -4.75 14.38 15.96
N TYR A 643 -5.64 14.89 15.12
CA TYR A 643 -5.55 14.85 13.67
C TYR A 643 -5.15 16.22 13.13
N ARG A 644 -3.85 16.42 12.94
CA ARG A 644 -3.26 17.68 12.45
C ARG A 644 -3.29 17.69 10.92
N ILE A 645 -4.24 18.42 10.33
CA ILE A 645 -4.48 18.45 8.88
C ILE A 645 -3.39 19.21 8.13
N ASP A 646 -2.83 18.55 7.13
CA ASP A 646 -2.24 19.19 5.97
C ASP A 646 -3.05 18.77 4.73
N HIS A 647 -3.82 19.69 4.17
CA HIS A 647 -4.73 19.38 3.06
C HIS A 647 -4.00 18.99 1.75
N LEU A 648 -2.69 19.22 1.61
CA LEU A 648 -1.97 18.72 0.44
C LEU A 648 -1.75 17.20 0.52
N LEU A 649 -1.70 16.64 1.73
CA LEU A 649 -1.52 15.19 1.93
C LEU A 649 -2.74 14.38 1.51
N GLY A 650 -3.95 14.94 1.62
CA GLY A 650 -5.20 14.32 1.16
C GLY A 650 -5.38 14.29 -0.36
N LYS A 651 -4.37 14.65 -1.17
CA LYS A 651 -4.44 14.55 -2.64
C LYS A 651 -4.08 13.15 -3.11
N ASP A 652 -4.91 12.58 -3.99
CA ASP A 652 -4.72 11.27 -4.63
C ASP A 652 -3.27 11.00 -5.10
N LEU A 653 -2.58 12.00 -5.67
CA LEU A 653 -1.21 11.81 -6.18
C LEU A 653 -0.12 11.85 -5.10
N ILE A 654 -0.41 12.46 -3.93
CA ILE A 654 0.48 12.43 -2.76
C ILE A 654 0.27 11.12 -1.99
N GLU A 655 -0.96 10.65 -1.82
CA GLU A 655 -1.28 9.31 -1.30
C GLU A 655 -0.62 8.20 -2.16
N ASN A 656 -0.82 8.28 -3.48
CA ASN A 656 -0.28 7.34 -4.47
C ASN A 656 1.26 7.32 -4.55
N LEU A 657 2.00 8.23 -3.88
CA LEU A 657 3.45 8.05 -3.69
C LEU A 657 3.76 6.69 -3.05
N THR A 658 2.99 6.28 -2.05
CA THR A 658 3.23 5.03 -1.31
C THR A 658 3.00 3.80 -2.20
N VAL A 659 1.89 3.82 -2.95
CA VAL A 659 1.51 2.78 -3.92
C VAL A 659 2.49 2.71 -5.08
N LEU A 660 2.86 3.86 -5.66
CA LEU A 660 3.82 3.95 -6.76
C LEU A 660 5.17 3.34 -6.37
N ARG A 661 5.69 3.68 -5.19
CA ARG A 661 6.99 3.23 -4.68
C ARG A 661 7.00 1.76 -4.25
N PHE A 662 6.02 1.32 -3.45
CA PHE A 662 6.09 0.04 -2.74
C PHE A 662 5.22 -1.08 -3.36
N SER A 663 4.30 -0.76 -4.28
CA SER A 663 3.51 -1.76 -5.01
C SER A 663 4.14 -2.16 -6.36
N ASN A 664 5.12 -1.38 -6.87
CA ASN A 664 5.67 -1.54 -8.22
C ASN A 664 7.17 -1.89 -8.21
N LEU A 665 7.49 -3.15 -8.56
CA LEU A 665 8.85 -3.69 -8.68
C LEU A 665 9.76 -2.89 -9.64
N VAL A 666 9.19 -2.12 -10.57
CA VAL A 666 9.95 -1.29 -11.52
C VAL A 666 10.51 -0.02 -10.84
N PHE A 667 9.80 0.54 -9.85
CA PHE A 667 10.16 1.83 -9.26
C PHE A 667 11.00 1.72 -7.99
N GLU A 668 10.80 0.70 -7.14
CA GLU A 668 11.56 0.59 -5.87
C GLU A 668 13.08 0.63 -6.07
N PRO A 669 13.70 -0.16 -6.99
CA PRO A 669 15.16 -0.15 -7.15
C PRO A 669 15.69 1.20 -7.66
N LEU A 670 14.89 1.88 -8.49
CA LEU A 670 15.20 3.20 -9.05
C LEU A 670 15.10 4.31 -7.99
N TRP A 671 14.42 4.07 -6.86
CA TRP A 671 14.16 5.06 -5.82
C TRP A 671 15.34 5.25 -4.85
N SER A 672 16.53 5.50 -5.41
CA SER A 672 17.78 5.65 -4.66
C SER A 672 18.78 6.57 -5.38
N ARG A 673 19.72 7.14 -4.62
CA ARG A 673 20.86 7.95 -5.09
C ARG A 673 21.70 7.32 -6.22
N THR A 674 21.64 5.99 -6.38
CA THR A 674 22.27 5.26 -7.49
C THR A 674 21.67 5.64 -8.85
N TYR A 675 20.36 5.90 -8.91
CA TYR A 675 19.63 6.16 -10.14
C TYR A 675 19.03 7.56 -10.20
N ILE A 676 18.64 8.16 -9.07
CA ILE A 676 18.14 9.54 -9.01
C ILE A 676 19.33 10.52 -8.99
N ARG A 677 19.25 11.56 -9.83
CA ARG A 677 20.19 12.69 -9.90
C ARG A 677 19.76 13.81 -8.96
N ASN A 678 18.49 14.21 -9.02
CA ASN A 678 17.86 15.20 -8.14
C ASN A 678 16.35 14.96 -8.04
N VAL A 679 15.74 15.56 -7.02
CA VAL A 679 14.29 15.61 -6.82
C VAL A 679 13.90 17.09 -6.77
N GLN A 680 12.80 17.46 -7.40
CA GLN A 680 12.28 18.82 -7.40
C GLN A 680 10.84 18.81 -6.86
N VAL A 681 10.54 19.61 -5.84
CA VAL A 681 9.19 19.75 -5.26
C VAL A 681 8.72 21.18 -5.49
N ILE A 682 7.69 21.33 -6.32
CA ILE A 682 7.33 22.61 -6.92
C ILE A 682 5.87 22.92 -6.67
N PHE A 683 5.61 24.06 -6.02
CA PHE A 683 4.27 24.54 -5.63
C PHE A 683 4.12 26.02 -5.93
N SER A 684 3.45 26.38 -7.01
CA SER A 684 3.23 27.77 -7.44
C SER A 684 1.74 28.12 -7.50
N GLU A 685 1.37 29.27 -6.90
CA GLU A 685 0.06 29.89 -7.07
C GLU A 685 0.15 31.08 -8.05
N GLU A 686 -0.85 31.22 -8.93
CA GLU A 686 -0.95 32.29 -9.95
C GLU A 686 -1.72 33.52 -9.43
N THR A 687 -2.77 33.28 -8.65
CA THR A 687 -3.79 34.28 -8.32
C THR A 687 -3.36 35.24 -7.21
N ALA A 688 -2.91 36.45 -7.57
CA ALA A 688 -2.56 37.49 -6.59
C ALA A 688 -3.77 38.12 -5.85
N THR A 689 -5.00 37.94 -6.35
CA THR A 689 -6.21 38.64 -5.85
C THR A 689 -6.89 37.98 -4.65
N GLU A 690 -6.82 36.66 -4.49
CA GLU A 690 -7.36 35.94 -3.30
C GLU A 690 -6.59 36.25 -2.00
N ILE A 691 -5.40 36.83 -2.13
CA ILE A 691 -4.49 37.20 -1.03
C ILE A 691 -5.12 38.26 -0.09
N GLN A 692 -6.20 38.94 -0.50
CA GLN A 692 -6.96 39.82 0.40
C GLN A 692 -7.77 39.07 1.47
N GLY A 693 -8.03 37.76 1.31
CA GLY A 693 -8.75 36.93 2.27
C GLY A 693 -7.88 35.88 3.01
N LYS A 694 -6.93 35.24 2.30
CA LYS A 694 -6.00 34.26 2.91
C LYS A 694 -5.13 34.92 4.00
N TYR A 695 -5.00 34.28 5.17
CA TYR A 695 -4.28 34.78 6.36
C TYR A 695 -2.73 34.73 6.23
N PHE A 696 -2.16 35.24 5.12
CA PHE A 696 -0.70 35.36 4.93
C PHE A 696 -0.01 36.42 5.84
N GLY A 697 -0.71 36.96 6.84
CA GLY A 697 -0.28 38.08 7.67
C GLY A 697 1.03 37.84 8.42
N ASN A 698 2.13 38.41 7.93
CA ASN A 698 3.48 38.40 8.52
C ASN A 698 4.16 37.02 8.70
N TYR A 699 3.47 35.88 8.52
CA TYR A 699 4.07 34.56 8.72
C TYR A 699 5.03 34.15 7.58
N GLY A 700 4.66 34.48 6.34
CA GLY A 700 5.45 34.20 5.14
C GLY A 700 5.39 32.76 4.64
N ILE A 701 5.73 32.57 3.36
CA ILE A 701 5.57 31.30 2.64
C ILE A 701 6.31 30.12 3.28
N ILE A 702 7.41 30.39 4.00
CA ILE A 702 8.20 29.38 4.70
C ILE A 702 7.38 28.71 5.82
N ARG A 703 6.60 29.51 6.58
CA ARG A 703 5.80 29.02 7.72
C ARG A 703 4.48 28.38 7.27
N ASP A 704 3.91 28.85 6.16
CA ASP A 704 2.62 28.39 5.66
C ASP A 704 2.70 27.17 4.70
N ILE A 705 3.70 27.15 3.81
CA ILE A 705 3.82 26.15 2.74
C ILE A 705 5.05 25.26 2.96
N VAL A 706 6.23 25.82 3.20
CA VAL A 706 7.46 24.99 3.29
C VAL A 706 7.44 24.08 4.52
N HIS A 707 7.04 24.62 5.67
CA HIS A 707 7.01 23.90 6.95
C HIS A 707 6.13 22.65 6.97
N SER A 708 4.98 22.67 6.31
CA SER A 708 4.05 21.53 6.27
C SER A 708 4.01 20.90 4.88
N HIS A 709 3.32 21.51 3.91
CA HIS A 709 3.09 20.98 2.57
C HIS A 709 4.36 20.38 1.92
N ILE A 710 5.46 21.14 1.89
CA ILE A 710 6.70 20.69 1.22
C ILE A 710 7.44 19.62 2.04
N LEU A 711 7.70 19.86 3.32
CA LEU A 711 8.46 18.92 4.16
C LEU A 711 7.72 17.58 4.34
N GLN A 712 6.40 17.58 4.43
CA GLN A 712 5.59 16.35 4.49
C GLN A 712 5.57 15.60 3.16
N THR A 713 5.48 16.32 2.04
CA THR A 713 5.64 15.72 0.69
C THR A 713 7.01 15.06 0.55
N ILE A 714 8.09 15.73 0.98
CA ILE A 714 9.45 15.18 1.00
C ILE A 714 9.53 13.95 1.91
N ALA A 715 8.89 13.97 3.09
CA ALA A 715 8.88 12.83 4.01
C ALA A 715 8.25 11.57 3.37
N LEU A 716 7.04 11.67 2.81
CA LEU A 716 6.37 10.56 2.11
C LEU A 716 7.14 10.08 0.87
N PHE A 717 7.73 11.01 0.13
CA PHE A 717 8.55 10.71 -1.04
C PHE A 717 9.84 9.95 -0.69
N ALA A 718 10.49 10.31 0.42
CA ALA A 718 11.86 9.88 0.74
C ALA A 718 11.95 8.75 1.78
N MET A 719 10.87 8.46 2.53
CA MET A 719 10.86 7.45 3.59
C MET A 719 11.23 6.04 3.10
N GLU A 720 11.82 5.20 3.96
CA GLU A 720 12.04 3.79 3.61
C GLU A 720 10.70 3.03 3.54
N PRO A 721 10.66 1.81 2.98
CA PRO A 721 9.47 0.96 3.06
C PRO A 721 9.06 0.72 4.53
N PRO A 722 7.86 1.13 4.96
CA PRO A 722 7.40 0.93 6.34
C PRO A 722 7.11 -0.56 6.59
N VAL A 723 7.17 -0.99 7.85
CA VAL A 723 7.01 -2.41 8.22
C VAL A 723 5.58 -2.92 8.00
N SER A 724 4.59 -2.03 7.96
CA SER A 724 3.25 -2.30 7.43
C SER A 724 2.60 -1.01 6.90
N LEU A 725 1.33 -1.07 6.52
CA LEU A 725 0.53 0.10 6.11
C LEU A 725 -0.19 0.76 7.31
N ASN A 726 0.20 0.47 8.55
CA ASN A 726 -0.35 1.15 9.72
C ASN A 726 0.16 2.60 9.77
N GLY A 727 -0.72 3.54 10.17
CA GLY A 727 -0.38 4.96 10.25
C GLY A 727 0.76 5.32 11.21
N GLU A 728 1.06 4.51 12.24
CA GLU A 728 2.27 4.70 13.05
C GLU A 728 3.53 4.23 12.31
N ASP A 729 3.50 3.07 11.64
CA ASP A 729 4.66 2.55 10.88
C ASP A 729 5.07 3.51 9.75
N ILE A 730 4.08 4.14 9.10
CA ILE A 730 4.31 5.16 8.07
C ILE A 730 4.89 6.44 8.71
N ARG A 731 4.34 6.90 9.84
CA ARG A 731 4.79 8.12 10.51
C ARG A 731 6.19 7.99 11.13
N ASP A 732 6.57 6.83 11.65
CA ASP A 732 7.94 6.57 12.11
C ASP A 732 8.98 6.75 10.99
N GLU A 733 8.69 6.26 9.79
CA GLU A 733 9.57 6.40 8.64
C GLU A 733 9.55 7.83 8.04
N LYS A 734 8.42 8.56 8.11
CA LYS A 734 8.37 10.02 7.83
C LYS A 734 9.24 10.82 8.81
N VAL A 735 9.11 10.56 10.12
CA VAL A 735 9.90 11.21 11.18
C VAL A 735 11.40 10.99 10.98
N LYS A 736 11.79 9.75 10.65
CA LYS A 736 13.18 9.36 10.38
C LYS A 736 13.77 10.14 9.20
N VAL A 737 13.00 10.41 8.14
CA VAL A 737 13.41 11.34 7.07
C VAL A 737 13.59 12.76 7.61
N LEU A 738 12.58 13.32 8.28
CA LEU A 738 12.63 14.71 8.76
C LEU A 738 13.81 14.95 9.72
N ARG A 739 14.16 13.96 10.55
CA ARG A 739 15.36 13.98 11.42
C ARG A 739 16.68 13.78 10.68
N SER A 740 16.64 13.29 9.44
CA SER A 740 17.80 13.11 8.54
C SER A 740 17.97 14.28 7.55
N ILE A 741 17.01 15.22 7.45
CA ILE A 741 17.17 16.41 6.62
C ILE A 741 18.26 17.29 7.25
N ARG A 742 19.28 17.63 6.45
CA ARG A 742 20.34 18.55 6.86
C ARG A 742 19.75 19.93 7.14
N LYS A 743 20.31 20.64 8.12
CA LYS A 743 20.00 22.06 8.33
C LYS A 743 20.25 22.83 7.03
N VAL A 744 19.37 23.80 6.76
CA VAL A 744 19.45 24.64 5.57
C VAL A 744 20.22 25.90 5.92
N ASP A 745 21.31 26.17 5.20
CA ASP A 745 22.15 27.36 5.40
C ASP A 745 21.70 28.49 4.46
N LEU A 746 21.99 29.76 4.81
CA LEU A 746 21.55 30.92 4.00
C LEU A 746 22.11 30.93 2.57
N GLU A 747 23.22 30.26 2.30
CA GLU A 747 23.81 30.18 0.95
C GLU A 747 23.11 29.18 0.02
N ASP A 748 22.22 28.33 0.57
CA ASP A 748 21.48 27.27 -0.14
C ASP A 748 19.99 27.63 -0.31
N ILE A 749 19.61 28.90 -0.08
CA ILE A 749 18.24 29.42 -0.28
C ILE A 749 18.19 30.67 -1.16
N VAL A 750 17.01 30.95 -1.71
CA VAL A 750 16.64 32.24 -2.34
C VAL A 750 15.26 32.67 -1.82
N LEU A 751 15.20 33.89 -1.28
CA LEU A 751 13.95 34.53 -0.85
C LEU A 751 13.47 35.48 -1.94
N GLY A 752 12.16 35.51 -2.18
CA GLY A 752 11.55 36.52 -3.05
C GLY A 752 10.32 37.17 -2.44
N GLN A 753 10.01 38.37 -2.91
CA GLN A 753 8.79 39.10 -2.58
C GLN A 753 8.13 39.64 -3.86
N LEU A 754 6.82 39.43 -3.95
CA LEU A 754 5.99 39.92 -5.04
C LEU A 754 5.91 41.45 -5.00
N LYS A 755 6.23 42.13 -6.10
CA LYS A 755 6.08 43.59 -6.22
C LYS A 755 4.60 43.97 -6.10
N ASP A 756 4.29 44.90 -5.20
CA ASP A 756 2.96 45.48 -5.08
C ASP A 756 2.68 46.39 -6.29
N THR A 757 1.64 46.06 -7.06
CA THR A 757 1.19 46.82 -8.24
C THR A 757 -0.05 47.67 -7.94
N SER A 758 -0.51 47.69 -6.69
CA SER A 758 -1.68 48.47 -6.26
C SER A 758 -1.34 49.95 -6.06
N VAL A 759 -2.12 50.83 -6.70
CA VAL A 759 -2.06 52.29 -6.44
C VAL A 759 -2.67 52.63 -5.06
N THR A 760 -3.37 51.69 -4.41
CA THR A 760 -4.03 51.91 -3.11
C THR A 760 -3.32 51.21 -1.94
N VAL A 761 -2.37 51.95 -1.35
CA VAL A 761 -1.89 51.84 0.04
C VAL A 761 -1.15 50.55 0.44
N ASP A 762 0.10 50.44 -0.01
CA ASP A 762 1.28 50.36 0.88
C ASP A 762 1.18 49.39 2.08
N ARG A 763 0.81 48.12 1.81
CA ARG A 763 0.65 47.09 2.86
C ARG A 763 1.72 45.99 2.83
N TYR A 764 2.21 45.61 1.65
CA TYR A 764 3.26 44.60 1.51
C TYR A 764 4.66 45.22 1.41
N THR A 765 4.78 46.41 0.83
CA THR A 765 5.98 47.26 0.69
C THR A 765 6.73 47.62 1.98
N LYS A 766 6.13 47.38 3.15
CA LYS A 766 6.72 47.63 4.48
C LYS A 766 7.11 46.36 5.25
N SER A 767 6.80 45.18 4.71
CA SER A 767 7.09 43.91 5.37
C SER A 767 8.23 43.20 4.66
N MET A 768 9.21 42.69 5.39
CA MET A 768 10.30 41.87 4.84
C MET A 768 9.87 40.40 4.60
N THR A 769 8.56 40.13 4.66
CA THR A 769 7.99 38.78 4.58
C THR A 769 8.17 38.20 3.16
N PRO A 770 8.80 37.03 3.01
CA PRO A 770 8.96 36.39 1.71
C PRO A 770 7.63 35.76 1.23
N THR A 771 7.32 35.99 -0.04
CA THR A 771 6.18 35.41 -0.78
C THR A 771 6.65 34.36 -1.80
N TYR A 772 7.96 34.15 -1.91
CA TYR A 772 8.62 33.11 -2.68
C TYR A 772 9.79 32.55 -1.86
N PHE A 773 10.01 31.23 -1.97
CA PHE A 773 11.12 30.51 -1.37
C PHE A 773 11.60 29.43 -2.34
N ALA A 774 12.89 29.45 -2.65
CA ALA A 774 13.58 28.30 -3.24
C ALA A 774 14.73 27.86 -2.33
N ALA A 775 15.03 26.56 -2.31
CA ALA A 775 16.11 25.99 -1.50
C ALA A 775 16.64 24.68 -2.09
N ALA A 776 17.90 24.37 -1.82
CA ALA A 776 18.44 23.02 -1.96
C ALA A 776 18.53 22.36 -0.58
N MET A 777 17.78 21.28 -0.37
CA MET A 777 17.86 20.45 0.84
C MET A 777 18.58 19.13 0.55
N TYR A 778 19.18 18.54 1.58
CA TYR A 778 19.85 17.25 1.51
C TYR A 778 19.35 16.34 2.64
N ILE A 779 19.29 15.03 2.39
CA ILE A 779 18.85 14.01 3.35
C ILE A 779 20.03 13.08 3.64
N ASP A 780 20.62 13.21 4.82
CA ASP A 780 21.87 12.56 5.21
C ASP A 780 21.65 11.10 5.65
N ASN A 781 21.22 10.25 4.70
CA ASN A 781 21.02 8.83 4.90
C ASN A 781 21.49 7.98 3.70
N ALA A 782 21.56 6.66 3.88
CA ALA A 782 22.12 5.73 2.89
C ALA A 782 21.38 5.65 1.54
N ARG A 783 20.11 6.10 1.46
CA ARG A 783 19.32 6.14 0.22
C ARG A 783 19.49 7.45 -0.55
N TRP A 784 19.74 8.56 0.15
CA TRP A 784 19.68 9.92 -0.41
C TRP A 784 20.96 10.75 -0.31
N ASP A 785 22.01 10.25 0.36
CA ASP A 785 23.34 10.87 0.39
C ASP A 785 23.81 11.38 -1.00
N GLY A 786 24.07 12.68 -1.08
CA GLY A 786 24.51 13.37 -2.29
C GLY A 786 23.40 13.75 -3.30
N VAL A 787 22.12 13.49 -3.00
CA VAL A 787 20.98 13.88 -3.86
C VAL A 787 20.36 15.20 -3.35
N PRO A 788 20.36 16.28 -4.16
CA PRO A 788 19.65 17.50 -3.79
C PRO A 788 18.14 17.34 -4.00
N PHE A 789 17.40 17.78 -2.98
CA PHE A 789 15.96 18.01 -3.00
C PHE A 789 15.74 19.52 -3.22
N PHE A 790 15.48 19.91 -4.45
CA PHE A 790 15.26 21.31 -4.81
C PHE A 790 13.80 21.69 -4.59
N ILE A 791 13.57 22.76 -3.83
CA ILE A 791 12.26 23.31 -3.54
C ILE A 791 12.08 24.59 -4.35
N LYS A 792 10.93 24.76 -4.99
CA LYS A 792 10.52 26.02 -5.63
C LYS A 792 9.07 26.31 -5.27
N THR A 793 8.82 27.33 -4.45
CA THR A 793 7.45 27.75 -4.13
C THR A 793 7.28 29.26 -4.13
N GLY A 794 6.12 29.74 -4.57
CA GLY A 794 5.82 31.17 -4.63
C GLY A 794 4.40 31.47 -5.12
N ILE A 795 3.91 32.65 -4.73
CA ILE A 795 2.59 33.16 -5.13
C ILE A 795 2.71 34.28 -6.17
N GLY A 796 1.70 34.44 -7.03
CA GLY A 796 1.75 35.39 -8.15
C GLY A 796 2.72 34.98 -9.25
N LEU A 797 2.96 33.68 -9.45
CA LEU A 797 3.85 33.13 -10.48
C LEU A 797 3.09 32.86 -11.80
N MET A 798 3.81 32.61 -12.90
CA MET A 798 3.24 32.50 -14.26
C MET A 798 2.12 31.45 -14.42
N LYS A 799 2.14 30.36 -13.64
CA LYS A 799 1.18 29.25 -13.72
C LYS A 799 0.89 28.67 -12.35
N ASN A 800 -0.36 28.34 -12.07
CA ASN A 800 -0.70 27.41 -10.99
C ASN A 800 -0.02 26.05 -11.27
N ARG A 801 0.75 25.50 -10.32
CA ARG A 801 1.37 24.19 -10.47
C ARG A 801 1.66 23.53 -9.12
N ALA A 802 1.35 22.24 -9.02
CA ALA A 802 1.77 21.38 -7.92
C ALA A 802 2.34 20.10 -8.53
N GLU A 803 3.67 19.96 -8.55
CA GLU A 803 4.33 18.77 -9.12
C GLU A 803 5.63 18.38 -8.40
N ILE A 804 5.88 17.07 -8.36
CA ILE A 804 7.14 16.45 -7.95
C ILE A 804 7.84 15.95 -9.22
N ARG A 805 9.10 16.36 -9.44
CA ARG A 805 9.93 15.83 -10.52
C ARG A 805 11.10 15.02 -9.99
N ILE A 806 11.43 13.95 -10.69
CA ILE A 806 12.45 12.98 -10.32
C ILE A 806 13.35 12.81 -11.53
N GLN A 807 14.46 13.55 -11.59
CA GLN A 807 15.41 13.43 -12.70
C GLN A 807 16.34 12.26 -12.42
N PHE A 808 16.38 11.28 -13.34
CA PHE A 808 17.31 10.15 -13.25
C PHE A 808 18.71 10.52 -13.76
N ARG A 809 19.70 9.70 -13.42
CA ARG A 809 21.08 9.83 -13.92
C ARG A 809 21.17 9.30 -15.36
N HIS A 810 22.15 9.83 -16.09
CA HIS A 810 22.54 9.39 -17.42
C HIS A 810 22.87 7.90 -17.46
N VAL A 811 22.54 7.22 -18.56
CA VAL A 811 22.87 5.80 -18.77
C VAL A 811 24.40 5.62 -18.90
N PRO A 812 25.07 4.84 -18.04
CA PRO A 812 26.52 4.65 -18.13
C PRO A 812 26.92 4.01 -19.47
N GLY A 813 27.83 4.64 -20.21
CA GLY A 813 28.29 4.14 -21.51
C GLY A 813 27.26 4.22 -22.63
N ASN A 814 26.37 5.22 -22.60
CA ASN A 814 25.29 5.40 -23.59
C ASN A 814 25.78 5.42 -25.04
N ILE A 815 25.60 4.30 -25.75
CA ILE A 815 26.03 4.13 -27.16
C ILE A 815 25.27 5.04 -28.14
N TYR A 816 24.20 5.70 -27.69
CA TYR A 816 23.40 6.62 -28.49
C TYR A 816 23.73 8.11 -28.23
N HIS A 817 24.76 8.45 -27.45
CA HIS A 817 25.04 9.85 -27.06
C HIS A 817 25.12 10.81 -28.26
N GLU A 818 25.78 10.42 -29.37
CA GLU A 818 25.85 11.20 -30.62
C GLU A 818 24.49 11.43 -31.32
N ARG A 819 23.42 10.75 -30.89
CA ARG A 819 22.08 10.76 -31.52
C ARG A 819 21.07 11.66 -30.82
N PHE A 820 21.42 12.24 -29.68
CA PHE A 820 20.64 13.30 -29.01
C PHE A 820 21.00 14.72 -29.53
N GLY A 821 21.99 14.84 -30.40
CA GLY A 821 22.45 16.12 -30.95
C GLY A 821 23.14 16.97 -29.91
N HIS A 822 22.69 18.22 -29.73
CA HIS A 822 23.18 19.14 -28.70
C HIS A 822 22.21 19.30 -27.52
N ASP A 823 21.08 18.59 -27.52
CA ASP A 823 20.12 18.70 -26.44
C ASP A 823 20.58 17.87 -25.22
N THR A 824 20.56 18.51 -24.06
CA THR A 824 20.98 17.98 -22.77
C THR A 824 19.81 17.53 -21.90
N GLU A 825 18.56 17.83 -22.27
CA GLU A 825 17.38 17.24 -21.64
C GLU A 825 17.21 15.77 -22.06
N LEU A 826 17.49 15.48 -23.33
CA LEU A 826 17.45 14.14 -23.93
C LEU A 826 18.46 13.13 -23.35
N ASP A 827 19.36 13.52 -22.45
CA ASP A 827 20.36 12.61 -21.84
C ASP A 827 19.92 12.07 -20.46
N THR A 828 18.73 12.46 -19.97
CA THR A 828 18.13 11.93 -18.72
C THR A 828 16.68 11.52 -18.90
N ASN A 829 16.22 10.54 -18.14
CA ASN A 829 14.78 10.27 -18.00
C ASN A 829 14.23 11.05 -16.81
N GLU A 830 12.94 11.42 -16.85
CA GLU A 830 12.24 12.08 -15.74
C GLU A 830 10.94 11.35 -15.40
N LEU A 831 10.66 11.17 -14.11
CA LEU A 831 9.33 10.81 -13.62
C LEU A 831 8.71 12.05 -12.97
N ILE A 832 7.54 12.46 -13.45
CA ILE A 832 6.80 13.65 -13.02
C ILE A 832 5.46 13.21 -12.44
N LEU A 833 5.16 13.67 -11.23
CA LEU A 833 3.88 13.47 -10.53
C LEU A 833 3.25 14.85 -10.39
N ARG A 834 2.21 15.14 -11.17
CA ARG A 834 1.58 16.46 -11.25
C ARG A 834 0.15 16.40 -10.72
N ASP A 835 -0.08 17.06 -9.60
CA ASP A 835 -1.40 17.30 -9.04
C ASP A 835 -2.14 18.40 -9.82
N GLN A 836 -1.45 19.49 -10.17
CA GLN A 836 -2.03 20.59 -10.96
C GLN A 836 -1.02 21.21 -11.95
N PRO A 837 -1.47 21.69 -13.12
CA PRO A 837 -2.81 21.52 -13.69
C PRO A 837 -2.99 20.11 -14.28
N GLU A 838 -4.16 19.51 -14.03
CA GLU A 838 -4.55 18.14 -14.42
C GLU A 838 -3.72 17.03 -13.75
N GLU A 839 -4.41 16.13 -13.05
CA GLU A 839 -3.80 15.03 -12.30
C GLU A 839 -3.14 14.00 -13.25
N ALA A 840 -1.81 13.91 -13.19
CA ALA A 840 -1.00 13.16 -14.14
C ALA A 840 0.23 12.48 -13.52
N ILE A 841 0.56 11.30 -14.04
CA ILE A 841 1.87 10.66 -13.90
C ILE A 841 2.50 10.55 -15.28
N LEU A 842 3.66 11.16 -15.47
CA LEU A 842 4.37 11.22 -16.75
C LEU A 842 5.78 10.65 -16.57
N LEU A 843 6.19 9.72 -17.44
CA LEU A 843 7.56 9.21 -17.50
C LEU A 843 8.19 9.59 -18.85
N LYS A 844 9.07 10.59 -18.86
CA LYS A 844 9.86 11.00 -20.03
C LYS A 844 10.93 9.97 -20.31
N VAL A 845 10.89 9.33 -21.49
CA VAL A 845 11.85 8.31 -21.94
C VAL A 845 12.41 8.61 -23.31
N ASN A 846 13.66 8.20 -23.52
CA ASN A 846 14.32 8.35 -24.81
C ASN A 846 13.82 7.29 -25.79
N ASN A 847 13.27 7.74 -26.92
CA ASN A 847 12.60 6.91 -27.91
C ASN A 847 13.13 7.21 -29.32
N LYS A 848 12.93 6.28 -30.27
CA LYS A 848 13.26 6.53 -31.68
C LYS A 848 12.11 7.30 -32.33
N VAL A 849 12.41 8.42 -32.99
CA VAL A 849 11.45 9.13 -33.85
C VAL A 849 10.89 8.18 -34.91
N PRO A 850 9.55 8.02 -35.04
CA PRO A 850 8.96 7.15 -36.07
C PRO A 850 9.32 7.61 -37.49
N GLY A 851 9.97 6.73 -38.27
CA GLY A 851 10.36 7.05 -39.65
C GLY A 851 11.66 6.36 -40.11
N LEU A 852 12.15 6.82 -41.27
CA LEU A 852 13.39 6.37 -41.91
C LEU A 852 14.61 7.07 -41.29
N GLY A 853 15.15 6.51 -40.21
CA GLY A 853 16.32 7.05 -39.52
C GLY A 853 16.57 6.41 -38.15
N LEU A 854 17.57 6.95 -37.45
CA LEU A 854 17.91 6.66 -36.06
C LEU A 854 18.19 7.98 -35.32
N GLN A 855 17.20 8.88 -35.35
CA GLN A 855 17.14 10.05 -34.50
C GLN A 855 16.37 9.68 -33.23
N LEU A 856 16.81 10.21 -32.09
CA LEU A 856 16.14 10.02 -30.80
C LEU A 856 15.46 11.31 -30.35
N ASP A 857 14.46 11.15 -29.49
CA ASP A 857 13.61 12.21 -28.96
C ASP A 857 13.03 11.78 -27.59
N ALA A 858 12.60 12.72 -26.75
CA ALA A 858 12.01 12.45 -25.44
C ALA A 858 10.49 12.26 -25.58
N SER A 859 10.04 11.01 -25.55
CA SER A 859 8.61 10.68 -25.55
C SER A 859 8.08 10.53 -24.12
N GLU A 860 6.88 11.02 -23.86
CA GLU A 860 6.20 10.77 -22.58
C GLU A 860 5.40 9.47 -22.61
N LEU A 861 5.57 8.65 -21.57
CA LEU A 861 4.64 7.59 -21.21
C LEU A 861 3.70 8.14 -20.12
N ASN A 862 2.47 8.47 -20.49
CA ASN A 862 1.55 9.23 -19.66
C ASN A 862 0.38 8.40 -19.08
N LEU A 863 0.03 8.72 -17.84
CA LEU A 863 -1.23 8.37 -17.18
C LEU A 863 -1.91 9.67 -16.76
N LEU A 864 -2.81 10.16 -17.62
CA LEU A 864 -3.70 11.29 -17.30
C LEU A 864 -4.93 10.73 -16.60
N TYR A 865 -5.25 11.22 -15.39
CA TYR A 865 -6.30 10.62 -14.56
C TYR A 865 -7.67 10.75 -15.24
N ARG A 866 -8.02 11.95 -15.74
CA ARG A 866 -9.31 12.22 -16.42
C ARG A 866 -9.59 11.31 -17.64
N ASP A 867 -8.54 10.92 -18.36
CA ASP A 867 -8.67 10.09 -19.58
C ASP A 867 -8.79 8.60 -19.21
N ARG A 868 -8.21 8.21 -18.06
CA ARG A 868 -8.12 6.82 -17.62
C ARG A 868 -9.22 6.42 -16.64
N TYR A 869 -9.76 7.35 -15.86
CA TYR A 869 -10.70 7.09 -14.78
C TYR A 869 -11.95 7.96 -14.94
N ASN A 870 -13.08 7.31 -15.27
CA ASN A 870 -14.39 7.96 -15.31
C ASN A 870 -15.02 8.00 -13.91
N VAL A 871 -14.37 8.70 -12.98
CA VAL A 871 -14.86 9.07 -11.64
C VAL A 871 -14.39 10.49 -11.34
N GLU A 872 -15.12 11.20 -10.48
CA GLU A 872 -14.62 12.47 -9.93
C GLU A 872 -13.52 12.20 -8.89
N VAL A 873 -12.49 13.04 -8.87
CA VAL A 873 -11.45 12.99 -7.83
C VAL A 873 -12.01 13.67 -6.56
N PRO A 874 -11.94 13.02 -5.38
CA PRO A 874 -12.35 13.63 -4.11
C PRO A 874 -11.61 14.93 -3.81
N ASP A 875 -12.21 15.77 -2.98
CA ASP A 875 -11.46 16.89 -2.39
C ASP A 875 -10.58 16.36 -1.24
N SER A 876 -9.39 16.95 -1.03
CA SER A 876 -8.52 16.64 0.11
C SER A 876 -9.26 16.55 1.44
N TYR A 877 -10.24 17.43 1.68
CA TYR A 877 -11.01 17.43 2.91
C TYR A 877 -11.99 16.25 3.01
N GLU A 878 -12.47 15.70 1.88
CA GLU A 878 -13.29 14.48 1.86
C GLU A 878 -12.45 13.25 2.19
N HIS A 879 -11.24 13.15 1.61
CA HIS A 879 -10.29 12.06 1.90
C HIS A 879 -9.88 12.07 3.38
N LEU A 880 -9.37 13.21 3.86
CA LEU A 880 -8.89 13.32 5.24
C LEU A 880 -10.03 13.16 6.27
N LEU A 881 -11.26 13.60 5.97
CA LEU A 881 -12.39 13.33 6.86
C LEU A 881 -12.76 11.84 6.92
N LEU A 882 -12.56 11.08 5.83
CA LEU A 882 -12.76 9.63 5.81
C LEU A 882 -11.70 8.91 6.66
N ASP A 883 -10.44 9.33 6.57
CA ASP A 883 -9.38 8.80 7.45
C ASP A 883 -9.70 9.02 8.93
N VAL A 884 -10.17 10.22 9.32
CA VAL A 884 -10.55 10.52 10.71
C VAL A 884 -11.77 9.71 11.17
N LEU A 885 -12.60 9.20 10.25
CA LEU A 885 -13.73 8.31 10.58
C LEU A 885 -13.26 6.87 10.81
N ASP A 886 -12.45 6.33 9.91
CA ASP A 886 -11.89 4.98 10.04
C ASP A 886 -10.82 4.89 11.16
N GLY A 887 -10.16 6.02 11.46
CA GLY A 887 -9.07 6.12 12.44
C GLY A 887 -7.68 5.93 11.84
N ASP A 888 -7.54 6.10 10.53
CA ASP A 888 -6.22 6.15 9.91
C ASP A 888 -5.57 7.51 10.16
N SER A 889 -4.28 7.49 10.39
CA SER A 889 -3.47 8.61 10.86
C SER A 889 -2.27 8.88 9.95
N HIS A 890 -2.05 8.11 8.88
CA HIS A 890 -0.83 8.19 8.07
C HIS A 890 -0.59 9.55 7.39
N LEU A 891 -1.69 10.22 6.98
CA LEU A 891 -1.68 11.56 6.37
C LEU A 891 -1.75 12.72 7.38
N PHE A 892 -1.64 12.46 8.69
CA PHE A 892 -1.73 13.50 9.72
C PHE A 892 -0.40 13.66 10.45
N MET A 893 0.02 14.90 10.71
CA MET A 893 1.33 15.14 11.35
C MET A 893 1.31 14.74 12.82
N ARG A 894 2.13 13.76 13.22
CA ARG A 894 2.41 13.44 14.63
C ARG A 894 3.18 14.56 15.32
N SER A 895 3.09 14.67 16.64
CA SER A 895 3.78 15.72 17.43
C SER A 895 5.30 15.73 17.25
N ASP A 896 5.92 14.58 16.99
CA ASP A 896 7.37 14.47 16.76
C ASP A 896 7.79 14.65 15.28
N GLU A 897 6.87 14.48 14.31
CA GLU A 897 7.03 14.99 12.94
C GLU A 897 7.05 16.52 12.94
N LEU A 898 6.06 17.13 13.60
CA LEU A 898 5.92 18.57 13.73
C LEU A 898 7.16 19.19 14.41
N ALA A 899 7.68 18.55 15.45
CA ALA A 899 8.94 18.95 16.07
C ALA A 899 10.15 18.81 15.12
N ALA A 900 10.21 17.74 14.31
CA ALA A 900 11.28 17.55 13.34
C ALA A 900 11.24 18.60 12.21
N ALA A 901 10.06 18.90 11.65
CA ALA A 901 9.88 19.93 10.65
C ALA A 901 10.30 21.33 11.15
N TRP A 902 9.94 21.68 12.39
CA TRP A 902 10.45 22.90 13.03
C TRP A 902 11.97 22.88 13.27
N ASN A 903 12.58 21.73 13.57
CA ASN A 903 14.03 21.64 13.76
C ASN A 903 14.83 21.86 12.47
N VAL A 904 14.26 21.51 11.30
CA VAL A 904 14.86 21.81 9.98
C VAL A 904 14.85 23.32 9.70
N LEU A 905 13.71 23.98 9.90
CA LEU A 905 13.52 25.37 9.44
C LEU A 905 13.80 26.46 10.49
N THR A 906 13.72 26.16 11.79
CA THR A 906 13.95 27.18 12.84
C THR A 906 15.31 27.88 12.72
N PRO A 907 16.45 27.21 12.40
CA PRO A 907 17.73 27.89 12.24
C PRO A 907 17.71 28.94 11.13
N VAL A 908 17.30 28.56 9.91
CA VAL A 908 17.31 29.48 8.75
C VAL A 908 16.29 30.59 8.91
N ILE A 909 15.10 30.31 9.45
CA ILE A 909 14.09 31.33 9.78
C ILE A 909 14.64 32.34 10.78
N HIS A 910 15.34 31.87 11.83
CA HIS A 910 15.91 32.74 12.84
C HIS A 910 16.99 33.66 12.26
N GLU A 911 17.83 33.14 11.36
CA GLU A 911 18.90 33.90 10.72
C GLU A 911 18.34 34.94 9.72
N ILE A 912 17.31 34.59 8.95
CA ILE A 912 16.55 35.53 8.09
C ILE A 912 15.99 36.69 8.94
N ASP A 913 15.27 36.37 10.01
CA ASP A 913 14.61 37.35 10.89
C ASP A 913 15.62 38.23 11.65
N GLN A 914 16.79 37.69 12.03
CA GLN A 914 17.88 38.42 12.70
C GLN A 914 18.66 39.33 11.75
N ASN A 915 19.16 38.79 10.64
CA ASN A 915 19.99 39.52 9.68
C ASN A 915 19.16 40.47 8.79
N ARG A 916 17.82 40.37 8.85
CA ARG A 916 16.86 41.14 8.04
C ARG A 916 17.13 40.98 6.54
N ILE A 917 17.37 39.75 6.11
CA ILE A 917 17.69 39.41 4.72
C ILE A 917 16.57 39.93 3.80
N ALA A 918 16.95 40.73 2.80
CA ALA A 918 16.00 41.32 1.86
C ALA A 918 15.58 40.29 0.81
N PRO A 919 14.28 40.00 0.65
CA PRO A 919 13.80 39.15 -0.45
C PRO A 919 13.96 39.86 -1.81
N GLU A 920 14.25 39.10 -2.85
CA GLU A 920 14.34 39.61 -4.22
C GLU A 920 12.96 39.97 -4.79
N LEU A 921 12.82 41.18 -5.31
CA LEU A 921 11.54 41.68 -5.84
C LEU A 921 11.23 41.11 -7.23
N TYR A 922 10.20 40.26 -7.32
CA TYR A 922 9.72 39.65 -8.56
C TYR A 922 8.31 40.13 -8.97
N GLU A 923 7.98 40.02 -10.25
CA GLU A 923 6.72 40.55 -10.81
C GLU A 923 5.60 39.50 -10.85
N ALA A 924 4.35 39.95 -10.78
CA ALA A 924 3.19 39.09 -10.94
C ALA A 924 3.18 38.45 -12.34
N GLY A 925 2.95 37.14 -12.41
CA GLY A 925 3.04 36.37 -13.65
C GLY A 925 4.47 36.04 -14.11
N SER A 926 5.50 36.39 -13.33
CA SER A 926 6.89 36.00 -13.62
C SER A 926 7.23 34.58 -13.14
N ARG A 927 8.45 34.12 -13.43
CA ARG A 927 8.99 32.82 -12.95
C ARG A 927 9.52 32.86 -11.50
N GLY A 928 9.46 34.02 -10.85
CA GLY A 928 10.08 34.31 -9.56
C GLY A 928 11.48 34.91 -9.70
N PRO A 929 12.23 35.05 -8.58
CA PRO A 929 13.60 35.57 -8.57
C PRO A 929 14.57 34.80 -9.47
N VAL A 930 15.44 35.53 -10.18
CA VAL A 930 16.43 34.93 -11.10
C VAL A 930 17.45 34.09 -10.35
N ASN A 931 17.82 34.45 -9.12
CA ASN A 931 18.80 33.71 -8.34
C ASN A 931 18.37 32.28 -8.00
N ALA A 932 17.07 31.94 -8.06
CA ALA A 932 16.62 30.56 -7.91
C ALA A 932 17.19 29.63 -9.01
N TYR A 933 17.45 30.16 -10.20
CA TYR A 933 18.08 29.43 -11.30
C TYR A 933 19.59 29.26 -11.08
N TYR A 934 20.27 30.29 -10.57
CA TYR A 934 21.68 30.18 -10.17
C TYR A 934 21.87 29.23 -8.98
N LEU A 935 20.94 29.20 -8.02
CA LEU A 935 20.91 28.22 -6.93
C LEU A 935 20.71 26.80 -7.48
N ALA A 936 19.73 26.57 -8.36
CA ALA A 936 19.55 25.25 -8.98
C ALA A 936 20.84 24.77 -9.68
N ALA A 937 21.47 25.66 -10.47
CA ALA A 937 22.74 25.38 -11.13
C ALA A 937 23.90 25.09 -10.15
N LYS A 938 24.01 25.81 -9.03
CA LYS A 938 25.00 25.57 -7.94
C LYS A 938 24.94 24.12 -7.45
N HIS A 939 23.74 23.55 -7.32
CA HIS A 939 23.51 22.18 -6.86
C HIS A 939 23.36 21.15 -8.01
N GLY A 940 23.68 21.52 -9.25
CA GLY A 940 23.64 20.61 -10.41
C GLY A 940 22.23 20.22 -10.87
N VAL A 941 21.21 20.98 -10.45
CA VAL A 941 19.79 20.83 -10.80
C VAL A 941 19.49 21.74 -12.00
N ARG A 942 18.84 21.20 -13.04
CA ARG A 942 18.22 21.99 -14.11
C ARG A 942 16.76 22.19 -13.75
N LEU A 943 16.35 23.44 -13.58
CA LEU A 943 14.95 23.78 -13.75
C LEU A 943 14.64 23.70 -15.24
N ASP A 944 13.54 23.04 -15.59
CA ASP A 944 12.87 23.11 -16.91
C ASP A 944 12.64 24.61 -17.29
N ASP A 945 12.37 24.93 -18.55
CA ASP A 945 12.08 26.30 -19.02
C ASP A 945 10.70 26.46 -19.70
N GLU A 946 9.81 25.46 -19.65
CA GLU A 946 8.39 25.57 -20.06
C GLU A 946 7.46 26.18 -18.98
N TRP A 947 8.02 26.85 -17.97
CA TRP A 947 7.28 27.54 -16.88
C TRP A 947 6.62 28.83 -17.31
#